data_AF-A0A6L4ZQJ1-F1
#
_entry.id   AF-A0A6L4ZQJ1-F1
#
_cell.length_a   1.000
_cell.length_b   1.000
_cell.length_c   1.000
_cell.angle_alpha   90.00
_cell.angle_beta   90.00
_cell.angle_gamma   90.00
#
_symmetry.space_group_name_H-M   'P 1'
#
loop_
_entity.id
_entity.type
_entity.pdbx_description
1 polymer ?
#
loop_
_entity_poly.entity_id
_entity_poly.type
_entity_poly.pdbx_seq_one_letter_code
_entity_poly.pdbx_strand_id
1 'polypeptide(L)'
;MKTCPSCQKQFEDVLNFCPVDGEVLDINKASLIGTTLDGQYQIDALLGEGGMGVVYRARHILLGDDVAIKILSGNFNSDPESLRRFLREGQTARRFDHPNVVAVHDLRTMHDGTAYMVMEHIQGDTLKHELDKKGFFLPKEALEIISPIADALNAAHALGIVHRDLKPENIMLGTSKDGQQIIKLLDLGIAKVSNDRITAVTRNDQILGTPGYMSPEQWGLKPKDGGPKIDHRADIYSLAIVIYELIAGELPFDGETLHEIATQHLFNPPPALHEKTTNVTPAFGEILIKAMSKERSKRPATCAEFMNQLRIATFPITTTTLPPILESLTQVQTAPIEVRLGSSTQVTLQTLDIEIVALDATGQIIDRHRGQSQGFSQELPNEVLLEMVWVPDGSFLMGSPETELKRSKDESPQHLVHLNSFFISKYPITQTQWYAVSLLPLIGRPLNPDPSSFKDENRPVENVSWEDCQEFCLRLSAQTGRSYSLPSEAQWEYACRARTSTPFHYGETIITEVANYNGLFRYGNGPKGANLNQTTPVGSYGIANVFGLYEMHGNVWEWCADAWHDNYIGAPTDGSKWEADAVDSRRVMRGGSWYSQSNLCRSAARAGSWPNGNNDFLGFRIVLKFSSNSTTTGNTSNLTLYSPYKTIRS
;
A
#
# COMPACT_ATOMS: atom_id res chain seq x y z
N MET A 1 30.31 14.95 -42.15
CA MET A 1 31.43 15.69 -41.52
C MET A 1 31.40 15.47 -40.03
N LYS A 2 32.56 15.33 -39.39
CA LYS A 2 32.73 15.21 -37.93
C LYS A 2 33.32 16.49 -37.34
N THR A 3 33.02 16.83 -36.09
CA THR A 3 33.45 18.05 -35.41
C THR A 3 34.37 17.71 -34.24
N CYS A 4 35.50 18.39 -34.11
CA CYS A 4 36.34 18.23 -32.93
C CYS A 4 35.67 18.91 -31.70
N PRO A 5 35.50 18.21 -30.57
CA PRO A 5 34.91 18.80 -29.37
C PRO A 5 35.77 19.88 -28.71
N SER A 6 37.10 19.86 -28.93
CA SER A 6 38.04 20.79 -28.33
C SER A 6 38.27 22.05 -29.19
N CYS A 7 38.69 21.88 -30.45
CA CYS A 7 38.93 23.04 -31.35
C CYS A 7 37.74 23.46 -32.22
N GLN A 8 36.59 22.76 -32.13
CA GLN A 8 35.34 23.04 -32.86
C GLN A 8 35.43 23.06 -34.40
N LYS A 9 36.54 22.61 -34.98
CA LYS A 9 36.69 22.50 -36.43
C LYS A 9 35.98 21.26 -36.97
N GLN A 10 35.45 21.39 -38.19
CA GLN A 10 34.82 20.30 -38.92
C GLN A 10 35.80 19.62 -39.88
N PHE A 11 35.68 18.31 -39.99
CA PHE A 11 36.56 17.45 -40.75
C PHE A 11 35.74 16.41 -41.54
N GLU A 12 36.33 15.89 -42.61
CA GLU A 12 35.71 14.84 -43.43
C GLU A 12 35.50 13.55 -42.63
N ASP A 13 34.47 12.78 -42.95
CA ASP A 13 34.02 11.61 -42.16
C ASP A 13 35.06 10.48 -42.07
N VAL A 14 36.05 10.48 -42.97
CA VAL A 14 37.17 9.53 -42.97
C VAL A 14 38.16 9.74 -41.82
N LEU A 15 38.15 10.92 -41.18
CA LEU A 15 39.02 11.22 -40.05
C LEU A 15 38.32 10.85 -38.75
N ASN A 16 39.00 10.04 -37.92
CA ASN A 16 38.49 9.66 -36.59
C ASN A 16 39.10 10.52 -35.48
N PHE A 17 40.22 11.19 -35.75
CA PHE A 17 40.95 12.03 -34.81
C PHE A 17 41.20 13.39 -35.43
N CYS A 18 41.11 14.43 -34.62
CA CYS A 18 41.36 15.79 -35.01
C CYS A 18 42.84 15.95 -35.35
N PRO A 19 43.19 16.38 -36.57
CA PRO A 19 44.58 16.62 -36.96
C PRO A 19 45.26 17.74 -36.17
N VAL A 20 44.49 18.53 -35.40
CA VAL A 20 44.97 19.73 -34.70
C VAL A 20 45.33 19.42 -33.25
N ASP A 21 44.50 18.65 -32.54
CA ASP A 21 44.64 18.40 -31.11
C ASP A 21 44.60 16.91 -30.73
N GLY A 22 44.39 16.02 -31.70
CA GLY A 22 44.35 14.57 -31.49
C GLY A 22 43.06 14.04 -30.86
N GLU A 23 42.08 14.91 -30.56
CA GLU A 23 40.80 14.50 -29.97
C GLU A 23 39.95 13.70 -30.95
N VAL A 24 39.10 12.80 -30.43
CA VAL A 24 38.18 12.03 -31.28
C VAL A 24 37.15 12.97 -31.89
N LEU A 25 36.98 12.88 -33.21
CA LEU A 25 36.03 13.71 -33.93
C LEU A 25 34.61 13.19 -33.72
N ASP A 26 33.73 14.05 -33.22
CA ASP A 26 32.34 13.74 -32.89
C ASP A 26 31.46 13.85 -34.14
N ILE A 27 30.46 12.98 -34.31
CA ILE A 27 29.61 13.00 -35.51
C ILE A 27 28.84 14.32 -35.53
N ASN A 28 28.83 15.07 -36.64
CA ASN A 28 28.09 16.33 -36.68
C ASN A 28 26.57 16.04 -36.57
N LYS A 29 26.01 16.45 -35.43
CA LYS A 29 24.77 15.96 -34.81
C LYS A 29 23.48 16.43 -35.51
N ALA A 30 23.60 17.36 -36.45
CA ALA A 30 22.51 17.76 -37.36
C ALA A 30 22.47 16.97 -38.68
N SER A 31 23.46 16.12 -38.98
CA SER A 31 23.63 15.54 -40.32
C SER A 31 22.81 14.29 -40.63
N LEU A 32 22.23 13.62 -39.61
CA LEU A 32 21.45 12.40 -39.83
C LEU A 32 19.98 12.67 -40.16
N ILE A 33 19.45 13.86 -39.87
CA ILE A 33 18.06 14.22 -40.20
C ILE A 33 17.90 14.19 -41.73
N GLY A 34 16.87 13.48 -42.21
CA GLY A 34 16.63 13.29 -43.64
C GLY A 34 17.41 12.12 -44.26
N THR A 35 18.31 11.47 -43.52
CA THR A 35 19.01 10.26 -43.98
C THR A 35 18.23 8.98 -43.67
N THR A 36 18.59 7.89 -44.36
CA THR A 36 18.07 6.55 -44.07
C THR A 36 19.13 5.72 -43.36
N LEU A 37 18.83 5.24 -42.16
CA LEU A 37 19.69 4.36 -41.38
C LEU A 37 19.44 2.88 -41.73
N ASP A 38 20.51 2.17 -42.09
CA ASP A 38 20.52 0.76 -42.53
C ASP A 38 19.46 0.39 -43.57
N GLY A 39 19.08 1.35 -44.42
CA GLY A 39 18.04 1.18 -45.45
C GLY A 39 16.62 0.96 -44.91
N GLN A 40 16.42 1.02 -43.59
CA GLN A 40 15.17 0.63 -42.93
C GLN A 40 14.46 1.79 -42.22
N TYR A 41 15.22 2.76 -41.69
CA TYR A 41 14.68 3.81 -40.85
C TYR A 41 14.97 5.18 -41.43
N GLN A 42 13.94 5.93 -41.78
CA GLN A 42 14.06 7.31 -42.21
C GLN A 42 14.13 8.21 -40.96
N ILE A 43 15.23 8.94 -40.77
CA ILE A 43 15.37 9.85 -39.62
C ILE A 43 14.63 11.16 -39.91
N ASP A 44 13.67 11.51 -39.06
CA ASP A 44 12.76 12.63 -39.28
C ASP A 44 13.08 13.85 -38.41
N ALA A 45 13.47 13.64 -37.16
CA ALA A 45 13.72 14.73 -36.21
C ALA A 45 14.67 14.32 -35.09
N LEU A 46 15.38 15.30 -34.53
CA LEU A 46 16.11 15.14 -33.26
C LEU A 46 15.12 15.27 -32.09
N LEU A 47 15.14 14.31 -31.16
CA LEU A 47 14.29 14.32 -29.96
C LEU A 47 15.05 14.79 -28.71
N GLY A 48 16.33 14.48 -28.59
CA GLY A 48 17.13 14.91 -27.44
C GLY A 48 18.59 14.46 -27.51
N GLU A 49 19.45 15.15 -26.77
CA GLU A 49 20.88 14.87 -26.64
C GLU A 49 21.27 14.83 -25.16
N GLY A 50 22.08 13.84 -24.77
CA GLY A 50 22.60 13.72 -23.42
C GLY A 50 23.94 12.99 -23.36
N GLY A 51 24.51 12.85 -22.16
CA GLY A 51 25.86 12.29 -21.97
C GLY A 51 26.08 10.85 -22.46
N MET A 52 25.01 10.12 -22.80
CA MET A 52 25.08 8.74 -23.29
C MET A 52 24.75 8.59 -24.77
N GLY A 53 24.34 9.65 -25.46
CA GLY A 53 23.91 9.53 -26.85
C GLY A 53 22.94 10.61 -27.33
N VAL A 54 22.58 10.48 -28.60
CA VAL A 54 21.62 11.32 -29.30
C VAL A 54 20.40 10.49 -29.68
N VAL A 55 19.20 10.98 -29.41
CA VAL A 55 17.93 10.30 -29.69
C VAL A 55 17.21 11.00 -30.83
N TYR A 56 16.82 10.24 -31.84
CA TYR A 56 16.07 10.72 -33.01
C TYR A 56 14.70 10.05 -33.10
N ARG A 57 13.73 10.77 -33.65
CA ARG A 57 12.50 10.19 -34.19
C ARG A 57 12.79 9.72 -35.60
N ALA A 58 12.37 8.50 -35.90
CA ALA A 58 12.49 7.92 -37.22
C ALA A 58 11.22 7.16 -37.59
N ARG A 59 11.03 6.90 -38.88
CA ARG A 59 9.96 6.03 -39.37
C ARG A 59 10.54 4.77 -39.99
N HIS A 60 10.01 3.62 -39.63
CA HIS A 60 10.35 2.39 -40.34
C HIS A 60 9.74 2.43 -41.75
N ILE A 61 10.57 2.41 -42.80
CA ILE A 61 10.14 2.68 -44.18
C ILE A 61 9.09 1.67 -44.67
N LEU A 62 9.26 0.38 -44.36
CA LEU A 62 8.33 -0.67 -44.81
C LEU A 62 7.04 -0.76 -43.98
N LEU A 63 7.15 -0.68 -42.64
CA LEU A 63 6.02 -0.85 -41.73
C LEU A 63 5.22 0.44 -41.51
N GLY A 64 5.86 1.60 -41.70
CA GLY A 64 5.26 2.92 -41.53
C GLY A 64 5.19 3.41 -40.09
N ASP A 65 5.54 2.56 -39.11
CA ASP A 65 5.50 2.92 -37.69
C ASP A 65 6.62 3.89 -37.30
N ASP A 66 6.29 4.83 -36.41
CA ASP A 66 7.26 5.75 -35.81
C ASP A 66 8.04 5.04 -34.69
N VAL A 67 9.35 5.25 -34.67
CA VAL A 67 10.31 4.66 -33.71
C VAL A 67 11.24 5.74 -33.16
N ALA A 68 11.77 5.50 -31.96
CA ALA A 68 12.84 6.30 -31.39
C ALA A 68 14.18 5.57 -31.56
N ILE A 69 15.20 6.24 -32.09
CA ILE A 69 16.53 5.68 -32.32
C ILE A 69 17.54 6.43 -31.47
N LYS A 70 18.12 5.73 -30.48
CA LYS A 70 19.20 6.25 -29.63
C LYS A 70 20.55 5.80 -30.19
N ILE A 71 21.32 6.74 -30.71
CA ILE A 71 22.71 6.55 -31.14
C ILE A 71 23.60 6.80 -29.94
N LEU A 72 24.45 5.84 -29.59
CA LEU A 72 25.21 5.88 -28.36
C LEU A 72 26.53 6.61 -28.54
N SER A 73 26.87 7.47 -27.58
CA SER A 73 28.13 8.19 -27.56
C SER A 73 29.25 7.24 -27.13
N GLY A 74 29.93 6.62 -28.08
CA GLY A 74 31.05 5.73 -27.82
C GLY A 74 31.58 5.07 -29.08
N ASN A 75 32.88 5.21 -29.33
CA ASN A 75 33.53 4.50 -30.43
C ASN A 75 33.95 3.11 -29.91
N PHE A 76 33.02 2.14 -29.99
CA PHE A 76 33.21 0.78 -29.47
C PHE A 76 34.33 -0.01 -30.18
N ASN A 77 34.92 0.55 -31.23
CA ASN A 77 36.07 -0.02 -31.93
C ASN A 77 37.33 -0.15 -31.04
N SER A 78 37.49 0.69 -30.00
CA SER A 78 38.67 0.65 -29.11
C SER A 78 38.53 -0.31 -27.92
N ASP A 79 37.34 -0.83 -27.64
CA ASP A 79 37.09 -1.79 -26.55
C ASP A 79 35.99 -2.81 -26.94
N PRO A 80 36.37 -3.90 -27.63
CA PRO A 80 35.45 -4.97 -28.02
C PRO A 80 34.76 -5.67 -26.84
N GLU A 81 35.32 -5.58 -25.63
CA GLU A 81 34.74 -6.20 -24.44
C GLU A 81 33.57 -5.37 -23.92
N SER A 82 33.71 -4.04 -23.90
CA SER A 82 32.63 -3.11 -23.59
C SER A 82 31.46 -3.23 -24.57
N LEU A 83 31.73 -3.40 -25.88
CA LEU A 83 30.69 -3.65 -26.87
C LEU A 83 29.93 -4.96 -26.60
N ARG A 84 30.63 -6.05 -26.25
CA ARG A 84 30.00 -7.35 -25.95
C ARG A 84 29.13 -7.29 -24.71
N ARG A 85 29.55 -6.59 -23.65
CA ARG A 85 28.74 -6.39 -22.44
C ARG A 85 27.49 -5.56 -22.77
N PHE A 86 27.67 -4.46 -23.50
CA PHE A 86 26.58 -3.61 -23.97
C PHE A 86 25.53 -4.41 -24.78
N LEU A 87 25.96 -5.19 -25.77
CA LEU A 87 25.06 -6.05 -26.56
C LEU A 87 24.35 -7.10 -25.70
N ARG A 88 25.01 -7.68 -24.69
CA ARG A 88 24.43 -8.67 -23.77
C ARG A 88 23.38 -8.04 -22.85
N GLU A 89 23.57 -6.80 -22.44
CA GLU A 89 22.62 -6.06 -21.60
C GLU A 89 21.42 -5.60 -22.39
N GLY A 90 21.62 -5.09 -23.61
CA GLY A 90 20.51 -4.78 -24.51
C GLY A 90 19.67 -6.01 -24.89
N GLN A 91 20.29 -7.20 -24.99
CA GLN A 91 19.55 -8.47 -25.11
C GLN A 91 18.73 -8.81 -23.87
N THR A 92 19.23 -8.48 -22.67
CA THR A 92 18.49 -8.69 -21.41
C THR A 92 17.29 -7.74 -21.33
N ALA A 93 17.48 -6.46 -21.70
CA ALA A 93 16.41 -5.48 -21.74
C ALA A 93 15.33 -5.81 -22.78
N ARG A 94 15.71 -6.33 -23.94
CA ARG A 94 14.75 -6.80 -24.95
C ARG A 94 13.86 -7.95 -24.45
N ARG A 95 14.32 -8.72 -23.47
CA ARG A 95 13.55 -9.82 -22.84
C ARG A 95 12.66 -9.34 -21.70
N PHE A 96 12.83 -8.10 -21.26
CA PHE A 96 11.99 -7.51 -20.23
C PHE A 96 10.78 -6.87 -20.89
N ASP A 97 9.63 -7.52 -20.74
CA ASP A 97 8.34 -7.02 -21.24
C ASP A 97 7.51 -6.51 -20.05
N HIS A 98 7.23 -5.21 -20.05
CA HIS A 98 6.41 -4.57 -19.04
C HIS A 98 5.66 -3.38 -19.64
N PRO A 99 4.35 -3.20 -19.35
CA PRO A 99 3.55 -2.12 -19.95
C PRO A 99 4.13 -0.72 -19.71
N ASN A 100 4.80 -0.51 -18.58
CA ASN A 100 5.39 0.77 -18.18
C ASN A 100 6.90 0.90 -18.42
N VAL A 101 7.48 0.06 -19.29
CA VAL A 101 8.83 0.25 -19.83
C VAL A 101 8.76 0.39 -21.34
N VAL A 102 9.63 1.23 -21.91
CA VAL A 102 9.75 1.38 -23.36
C VAL A 102 10.27 0.09 -23.97
N ALA A 103 9.57 -0.42 -24.98
CA ALA A 103 10.00 -1.63 -25.66
C ALA A 103 11.21 -1.36 -26.55
N VAL A 104 12.24 -2.20 -26.44
CA VAL A 104 13.39 -2.20 -27.34
C VAL A 104 13.10 -3.15 -28.51
N HIS A 105 12.96 -2.60 -29.71
CA HIS A 105 12.66 -3.37 -30.92
C HIS A 105 13.92 -4.01 -31.50
N ASP A 106 15.03 -3.26 -31.55
CA ASP A 106 16.27 -3.74 -32.15
C ASP A 106 17.52 -3.08 -31.55
N LEU A 107 18.66 -3.75 -31.70
CA LEU A 107 19.97 -3.27 -31.28
C LEU A 107 21.01 -3.62 -32.34
N ARG A 108 21.68 -2.60 -32.89
CA ARG A 108 22.55 -2.77 -34.05
C ARG A 108 23.83 -1.95 -33.92
N THR A 109 24.78 -2.28 -34.79
CA THR A 109 26.04 -1.56 -34.97
C THR A 109 26.17 -1.16 -36.43
N MET A 110 26.45 0.11 -36.67
CA MET A 110 26.78 0.62 -38.00
C MET A 110 28.15 0.11 -38.47
N HIS A 111 28.46 0.26 -39.76
CA HIS A 111 29.73 -0.18 -40.34
C HIS A 111 30.97 0.48 -39.74
N ASP A 112 30.81 1.67 -39.16
CA ASP A 112 31.88 2.41 -38.49
C ASP A 112 32.04 2.03 -37.01
N GLY A 113 31.28 1.05 -36.51
CA GLY A 113 31.32 0.57 -35.12
C GLY A 113 30.41 1.33 -34.15
N THR A 114 29.66 2.34 -34.62
CA THR A 114 28.69 3.07 -33.80
C THR A 114 27.49 2.19 -33.46
N ALA A 115 27.19 2.01 -32.18
CA ALA A 115 26.01 1.26 -31.75
C ALA A 115 24.76 2.16 -31.68
N TYR A 116 23.62 1.62 -32.10
CA TYR A 116 22.33 2.29 -31.97
C TYR A 116 21.23 1.33 -31.55
N MET A 117 20.24 1.86 -30.83
CA MET A 117 19.09 1.13 -30.31
C MET A 117 17.80 1.69 -30.89
N VAL A 118 16.96 0.79 -31.41
CA VAL A 118 15.62 1.11 -31.94
C VAL A 118 14.59 0.77 -30.87
N MET A 119 13.75 1.73 -30.53
CA MET A 119 12.82 1.68 -29.40
C MET A 119 11.43 2.15 -29.83
N GLU A 120 10.43 1.77 -29.05
CA GLU A 120 9.08 2.32 -29.12
C GLU A 120 9.11 3.85 -29.03
N HIS A 121 8.43 4.53 -29.95
CA HIS A 121 8.27 5.98 -29.90
C HIS A 121 7.06 6.35 -29.05
N ILE A 122 7.28 7.11 -27.97
CA ILE A 122 6.21 7.63 -27.12
C ILE A 122 5.92 9.08 -27.51
N GLN A 123 4.70 9.33 -28.01
CA GLN A 123 4.24 10.69 -28.24
C GLN A 123 3.82 11.32 -26.91
N GLY A 124 4.61 12.27 -26.43
CA GLY A 124 4.42 12.90 -25.13
C GLY A 124 5.62 13.73 -24.70
N ASP A 125 5.60 14.18 -23.45
CA ASP A 125 6.67 14.93 -22.83
C ASP A 125 7.33 14.11 -21.71
N THR A 126 8.58 14.41 -21.38
CA THR A 126 9.23 13.82 -20.20
C THR A 126 8.59 14.37 -18.92
N LEU A 127 8.66 13.61 -17.84
CA LEU A 127 8.18 14.06 -16.54
C LEU A 127 8.94 15.31 -16.06
N LYS A 128 10.23 15.45 -16.44
CA LYS A 128 11.00 16.67 -16.18
C LYS A 128 10.41 17.89 -16.87
N HIS A 129 10.09 17.76 -18.15
CA HIS A 129 9.51 18.87 -18.93
C HIS A 129 8.12 19.25 -18.41
N GLU A 130 7.32 18.27 -18.00
CA GLU A 130 6.04 18.53 -17.33
C GLU A 130 6.20 19.18 -15.95
N LEU A 131 7.22 18.78 -15.18
CA LEU A 131 7.58 19.44 -13.92
C LEU A 131 8.00 20.90 -14.16
N ASP A 132 8.83 21.17 -15.16
CA ASP A 132 9.28 22.53 -15.48
C ASP A 132 8.13 23.45 -15.91
N LYS A 133 7.12 22.90 -16.60
CA LYS A 133 5.89 23.65 -16.94
C LYS A 133 4.99 23.89 -15.73
N LYS A 134 4.78 22.87 -14.90
CA LYS A 134 3.82 22.92 -13.78
C LYS A 134 4.41 23.53 -12.51
N GLY A 135 5.73 23.51 -12.34
CA GLY A 135 6.44 23.84 -11.12
C GLY A 135 6.43 22.71 -10.09
N PHE A 136 5.27 22.17 -9.76
CA PHE A 136 5.11 21.04 -8.83
C PHE A 136 3.85 20.23 -9.14
N PHE A 137 3.72 19.05 -8.52
CA PHE A 137 2.57 18.17 -8.58
C PHE A 137 1.93 18.02 -7.20
N LEU A 138 0.60 17.84 -7.17
CA LEU A 138 -0.04 17.39 -5.94
C LEU A 138 0.40 15.96 -5.61
N PRO A 139 0.53 15.58 -4.33
CA PRO A 139 1.04 14.27 -3.95
C PRO A 139 0.28 13.10 -4.58
N LYS A 140 -1.05 13.21 -4.70
CA LYS A 140 -1.88 12.21 -5.37
C LYS A 140 -1.48 12.05 -6.84
N GLU A 141 -1.32 13.15 -7.56
CA GLU A 141 -0.94 13.15 -8.99
C GLU A 141 0.48 12.59 -9.17
N ALA A 142 1.42 12.99 -8.30
CA ALA A 142 2.79 12.47 -8.31
C ALA A 142 2.79 10.95 -8.09
N LEU A 143 2.00 10.42 -7.15
CA LEU A 143 1.92 8.98 -6.92
C LEU A 143 1.19 8.23 -8.04
N GLU A 144 0.19 8.82 -8.70
CA GLU A 144 -0.46 8.25 -9.88
C GLU A 144 0.53 8.09 -11.03
N ILE A 145 1.39 9.09 -11.25
CA ILE A 145 2.48 9.04 -12.24
C ILE A 145 3.54 8.02 -11.85
N ILE A 146 3.93 7.97 -10.58
CA ILE A 146 5.08 7.19 -10.15
C ILE A 146 4.75 5.70 -9.89
N SER A 147 3.51 5.37 -9.57
CA SER A 147 3.14 3.98 -9.26
C SER A 147 3.45 2.99 -10.40
N PRO A 148 3.10 3.27 -11.66
CA PRO A 148 3.45 2.35 -12.76
C PRO A 148 4.97 2.21 -12.97
N ILE A 149 5.75 3.24 -12.65
CA ILE A 149 7.22 3.19 -12.69
C ILE A 149 7.78 2.35 -11.55
N ALA A 150 7.21 2.47 -10.34
CA ALA A 150 7.59 1.64 -9.21
C ALA A 150 7.27 0.16 -9.44
N ASP A 151 6.14 -0.15 -10.10
CA ASP A 151 5.77 -1.50 -10.50
C ASP A 151 6.78 -2.08 -11.52
N ALA A 152 7.16 -1.28 -12.52
CA ALA A 152 8.18 -1.64 -13.50
C ALA A 152 9.55 -1.93 -12.85
N LEU A 153 9.98 -1.07 -11.93
CA LEU A 153 11.24 -1.25 -11.19
C LEU A 153 11.18 -2.51 -10.33
N ASN A 154 10.07 -2.75 -9.63
CA ASN A 154 9.90 -3.94 -8.81
C ASN A 154 9.98 -5.23 -9.63
N ALA A 155 9.37 -5.25 -10.82
CA ALA A 155 9.48 -6.37 -11.76
C ALA A 155 10.91 -6.56 -12.29
N ALA A 156 11.62 -5.47 -12.61
CA ALA A 156 13.03 -5.52 -13.03
C ALA A 156 13.94 -6.05 -11.91
N HIS A 157 13.70 -5.61 -10.66
CA HIS A 157 14.45 -6.03 -9.47
C HIS A 157 14.30 -7.53 -9.20
N ALA A 158 13.12 -8.10 -9.43
CA ALA A 158 12.86 -9.54 -9.31
C ALA A 158 13.71 -10.38 -10.30
N LEU A 159 14.18 -9.77 -11.39
CA LEU A 159 15.08 -10.37 -12.38
C LEU A 159 16.55 -9.99 -12.15
N GLY A 160 16.86 -9.28 -11.07
CA GLY A 160 18.21 -8.82 -10.74
C GLY A 160 18.70 -7.63 -11.57
N ILE A 161 17.80 -6.96 -12.30
CA ILE A 161 18.11 -5.75 -13.08
C ILE A 161 17.94 -4.55 -12.15
N VAL A 162 18.93 -3.65 -12.11
CA VAL A 162 18.91 -2.41 -11.32
C VAL A 162 19.11 -1.24 -12.28
N HIS A 163 18.25 -0.23 -12.22
CA HIS A 163 18.25 0.89 -13.17
C HIS A 163 19.47 1.81 -13.00
N ARG A 164 19.81 2.21 -11.77
CA ARG A 164 20.99 3.05 -11.42
C ARG A 164 20.99 4.48 -12.01
N ASP A 165 19.91 4.94 -12.64
CA ASP A 165 19.82 6.28 -13.22
C ASP A 165 18.38 6.81 -13.27
N LEU A 166 17.58 6.48 -12.25
CA LEU A 166 16.21 6.94 -12.23
C LEU A 166 16.14 8.44 -11.96
N LYS A 167 15.44 9.17 -12.83
CA LYS A 167 15.23 10.62 -12.79
C LYS A 167 14.03 11.02 -13.67
N PRO A 168 13.45 12.21 -13.52
CA PRO A 168 12.24 12.60 -14.26
C PRO A 168 12.44 12.63 -15.79
N GLU A 169 13.66 12.86 -16.29
CA GLU A 169 13.97 12.83 -17.72
C GLU A 169 13.84 11.43 -18.32
N ASN A 170 13.94 10.39 -17.49
CA ASN A 170 13.82 8.99 -17.91
C ASN A 170 12.37 8.47 -17.83
N ILE A 171 11.39 9.29 -17.45
CA ILE A 171 9.98 8.93 -17.37
C ILE A 171 9.21 9.73 -18.43
N MET A 172 8.52 9.05 -19.34
CA MET A 172 7.68 9.67 -20.37
C MET A 172 6.20 9.65 -19.96
N LEU A 173 5.53 10.77 -20.20
CA LEU A 173 4.09 10.95 -20.09
C LEU A 173 3.52 11.13 -21.51
N GLY A 174 2.85 10.11 -22.01
CA GLY A 174 2.23 10.11 -23.33
C GLY A 174 0.72 9.87 -23.29
N THR A 175 0.12 9.76 -24.47
CA THR A 175 -1.29 9.41 -24.62
C THR A 175 -1.45 8.38 -25.73
N SER A 176 -2.21 7.31 -25.46
CA SER A 176 -2.56 6.30 -26.45
C SER A 176 -3.48 6.88 -27.53
N LYS A 177 -3.58 6.20 -28.67
CA LYS A 177 -4.54 6.53 -29.75
C LYS A 177 -5.99 6.58 -29.23
N ASP A 178 -6.31 5.79 -28.21
CA ASP A 178 -7.63 5.73 -27.59
C ASP A 178 -7.83 6.76 -26.45
N GLY A 179 -6.88 7.68 -26.26
CA GLY A 179 -6.97 8.76 -25.27
C GLY A 179 -6.55 8.39 -23.84
N GLN A 180 -6.10 7.16 -23.60
CA GLN A 180 -5.60 6.75 -22.28
C GLN A 180 -4.18 7.28 -22.01
N GLN A 181 -3.90 7.69 -20.77
CA GLN A 181 -2.57 8.14 -20.38
C GLN A 181 -1.56 6.98 -20.41
N ILE A 182 -0.39 7.21 -21.00
CA ILE A 182 0.73 6.27 -21.05
C ILE A 182 1.84 6.81 -20.16
N ILE A 183 2.31 5.99 -19.23
CA ILE A 183 3.47 6.30 -18.38
C ILE A 183 4.51 5.22 -18.59
N LYS A 184 5.69 5.59 -19.10
CA LYS A 184 6.74 4.62 -19.45
C LYS A 184 8.12 5.09 -19.02
N LEU A 185 8.91 4.16 -18.50
CA LEU A 185 10.34 4.31 -18.22
C LEU A 185 11.14 4.10 -19.51
N LEU A 186 12.03 5.03 -19.85
CA LEU A 186 12.75 5.07 -21.13
C LEU A 186 13.91 4.06 -21.24
N ASP A 187 14.59 3.74 -20.14
CA ASP A 187 15.79 2.89 -20.15
C ASP A 187 15.91 2.18 -18.79
N LEU A 188 16.35 0.91 -18.78
CA LEU A 188 16.62 0.14 -17.56
C LEU A 188 18.10 0.19 -17.14
N GLY A 189 18.84 1.21 -17.60
CA GLY A 189 20.25 1.41 -17.20
C GLY A 189 21.25 0.59 -18.01
N ILE A 190 20.89 0.20 -19.23
CA ILE A 190 21.61 -0.73 -20.14
C ILE A 190 23.02 -0.23 -20.52
N ALA A 191 23.30 1.06 -20.33
CA ALA A 191 24.57 1.68 -20.69
C ALA A 191 25.57 1.82 -19.52
N LYS A 192 25.17 1.54 -18.26
CA LYS A 192 25.95 1.94 -17.07
C LYS A 192 26.78 0.83 -16.40
N VAL A 193 26.68 -0.42 -16.87
CA VAL A 193 27.38 -1.56 -16.25
C VAL A 193 28.82 -1.72 -16.79
N SER A 194 29.23 -0.90 -17.77
CA SER A 194 30.56 -0.95 -18.40
C SER A 194 31.73 -0.62 -17.46
N ASN A 195 31.50 0.09 -16.34
CA ASN A 195 32.57 0.54 -15.44
C ASN A 195 32.48 -0.07 -14.03
N ASP A 196 32.88 -1.34 -13.88
CA ASP A 196 33.20 -1.94 -12.56
C ASP A 196 34.42 -1.28 -11.86
N ARG A 197 35.11 -0.34 -12.52
CA ARG A 197 36.10 0.56 -11.91
C ARG A 197 35.40 1.78 -11.30
N ILE A 198 34.58 1.55 -10.29
CA ILE A 198 33.87 2.63 -9.57
C ILE A 198 34.85 3.30 -8.59
N THR A 199 35.60 4.28 -9.07
CA THR A 199 35.96 5.49 -8.33
C THR A 199 35.01 6.59 -8.79
N ALA A 200 34.28 7.23 -7.86
CA ALA A 200 33.27 8.26 -8.14
C ALA A 200 33.81 9.53 -8.85
N VAL A 201 35.12 9.60 -9.09
CA VAL A 201 35.80 10.63 -9.87
C VAL A 201 36.72 9.93 -10.86
N THR A 202 36.44 10.04 -12.16
CA THR A 202 37.42 9.75 -13.21
C THR A 202 38.35 10.97 -13.34
N ARG A 203 39.59 10.79 -13.83
CA ARG A 203 40.60 11.87 -13.97
C ARG A 203 40.15 13.07 -14.86
N ASN A 204 38.98 12.99 -15.48
CA ASN A 204 38.42 14.00 -16.40
C ASN A 204 37.03 14.53 -15.95
N ASP A 205 36.70 14.48 -14.65
CA ASP A 205 35.46 15.03 -14.06
C ASP A 205 34.11 14.51 -14.65
N GLN A 206 34.13 13.43 -15.44
CA GLN A 206 32.90 12.80 -15.93
C GLN A 206 32.36 11.80 -14.90
N ILE A 207 31.24 12.17 -14.27
CA ILE A 207 30.45 11.30 -13.37
C ILE A 207 29.42 10.52 -14.20
N LEU A 208 29.24 9.24 -13.89
CA LEU A 208 28.28 8.36 -14.54
C LEU A 208 26.86 8.49 -13.92
N GLY A 209 26.13 9.55 -14.26
CA GLY A 209 24.73 9.77 -13.82
C GLY A 209 24.40 11.24 -13.61
N THR A 210 23.16 11.52 -13.24
CA THR A 210 22.76 12.88 -12.81
C THR A 210 22.99 13.00 -11.30
N PRO A 211 23.96 13.83 -10.85
CA PRO A 211 24.45 13.87 -9.46
C PRO A 211 23.35 13.96 -8.39
N GLY A 212 22.31 14.75 -8.64
CA GLY A 212 21.22 15.00 -7.69
C GLY A 212 20.32 13.80 -7.36
N TYR A 213 20.40 12.69 -8.10
CA TYR A 213 19.58 11.48 -7.85
C TYR A 213 20.41 10.28 -7.39
N MET A 214 21.72 10.40 -7.35
CA MET A 214 22.63 9.29 -7.07
C MET A 214 22.60 8.87 -5.61
N SER A 215 22.48 7.56 -5.36
CA SER A 215 22.51 7.02 -4.01
C SER A 215 23.93 7.08 -3.39
N PRO A 216 24.05 7.09 -2.04
CA PRO A 216 25.34 7.12 -1.36
C PRO A 216 26.34 6.06 -1.85
N GLU A 217 25.87 4.84 -2.14
CA GLU A 217 26.71 3.76 -2.66
C GLU A 217 27.17 3.99 -4.10
N GLN A 218 26.40 4.74 -4.91
CA GLN A 218 26.85 5.21 -6.23
C GLN A 218 27.93 6.29 -6.11
N TRP A 219 27.88 7.11 -5.05
CA TRP A 219 28.94 8.04 -4.67
C TRP A 219 30.17 7.36 -4.03
N GLY A 220 30.12 6.04 -3.84
CA GLY A 220 31.24 5.23 -3.35
C GLY A 220 31.18 4.87 -1.87
N LEU A 221 30.08 5.17 -1.16
CA LEU A 221 29.88 4.69 0.21
C LEU A 221 29.80 3.16 0.22
N LYS A 222 30.69 2.51 0.98
CA LYS A 222 30.68 1.05 1.08
C LYS A 222 29.49 0.58 1.92
N PRO A 223 28.66 -0.35 1.42
CA PRO A 223 27.57 -0.92 2.19
C PRO A 223 28.07 -1.64 3.46
N LYS A 224 27.30 -1.54 4.55
CA LYS A 224 27.62 -2.21 5.83
C LYS A 224 27.10 -3.65 5.92
N ASP A 225 26.19 -4.02 5.03
CA ASP A 225 25.51 -5.32 5.02
C ASP A 225 26.28 -6.44 4.30
N GLY A 226 27.48 -6.13 3.77
CA GLY A 226 28.31 -7.09 3.03
C GLY A 226 27.73 -7.53 1.68
N GLY A 227 26.63 -6.92 1.22
CA GLY A 227 26.00 -7.19 -0.07
C GLY A 227 26.78 -6.61 -1.26
N PRO A 228 26.26 -6.75 -2.50
CA PRO A 228 26.91 -6.20 -3.69
C PRO A 228 27.08 -4.68 -3.59
N LYS A 229 28.06 -4.11 -4.30
CA LYS A 229 28.43 -2.69 -4.19
C LYS A 229 27.24 -1.75 -4.43
N ILE A 230 26.35 -2.10 -5.36
CA ILE A 230 25.09 -1.42 -5.64
C ILE A 230 24.02 -2.51 -5.83
N ASP A 231 22.90 -2.41 -5.12
CA ASP A 231 21.72 -3.29 -5.24
C ASP A 231 20.47 -2.48 -5.62
N HIS A 232 19.33 -3.15 -5.73
CA HIS A 232 18.06 -2.56 -6.17
C HIS A 232 17.57 -1.42 -5.27
N ARG A 233 18.03 -1.35 -4.02
CA ARG A 233 17.70 -0.25 -3.09
C ARG A 233 18.32 1.09 -3.48
N ALA A 234 19.26 1.11 -4.44
CA ALA A 234 19.72 2.33 -5.07
C ALA A 234 18.57 3.01 -5.87
N ASP A 235 17.75 2.23 -6.58
CA ASP A 235 16.62 2.77 -7.33
C ASP A 235 15.53 3.30 -6.40
N ILE A 236 15.32 2.69 -5.23
CA ILE A 236 14.39 3.19 -4.20
C ILE A 236 14.84 4.57 -3.70
N TYR A 237 16.14 4.78 -3.54
CA TYR A 237 16.70 6.08 -3.16
C TYR A 237 16.44 7.14 -4.23
N SER A 238 16.77 6.84 -5.49
CA SER A 238 16.52 7.77 -6.60
C SER A 238 15.02 8.03 -6.80
N LEU A 239 14.17 7.01 -6.63
CA LEU A 239 12.71 7.14 -6.71
C LEU A 239 12.16 8.09 -5.63
N ALA A 240 12.71 8.02 -4.41
CA ALA A 240 12.35 8.95 -3.35
C ALA A 240 12.73 10.40 -3.68
N ILE A 241 13.87 10.61 -4.33
CA ILE A 241 14.29 11.93 -4.80
C ILE A 241 13.36 12.45 -5.89
N VAL A 242 12.99 11.61 -6.86
CA VAL A 242 12.01 11.98 -7.90
C VAL A 242 10.69 12.40 -7.26
N ILE A 243 10.14 11.61 -6.32
CA ILE A 243 8.89 11.95 -5.64
C ILE A 243 9.03 13.25 -4.84
N TYR A 244 10.16 13.46 -4.17
CA TYR A 244 10.45 14.70 -3.46
C TYR A 244 10.41 15.90 -4.40
N GLU A 245 11.16 15.84 -5.50
CA GLU A 245 11.29 16.92 -6.48
C GLU A 245 9.95 17.23 -7.15
N LEU A 246 9.16 16.22 -7.50
CA LEU A 246 7.83 16.43 -8.09
C LEU A 246 6.92 17.24 -7.17
N ILE A 247 7.00 17.02 -5.86
CA ILE A 247 6.09 17.64 -4.89
C ILE A 247 6.66 18.98 -4.37
N ALA A 248 7.97 19.07 -4.19
CA ALA A 248 8.65 20.28 -3.74
C ALA A 248 8.89 21.30 -4.86
N GLY A 249 9.01 20.83 -6.11
CA GLY A 249 9.50 21.59 -7.26
C GLY A 249 11.03 21.78 -7.28
N GLU A 250 11.75 21.29 -6.27
CA GLU A 250 13.20 21.40 -6.13
C GLU A 250 13.81 20.10 -5.56
N LEU A 251 15.09 19.87 -5.82
CA LEU A 251 15.80 18.69 -5.30
C LEU A 251 16.03 18.79 -3.78
N PRO A 252 16.03 17.66 -3.05
CA PRO A 252 16.35 17.65 -1.62
C PRO A 252 17.82 17.95 -1.34
N PHE A 253 18.69 17.72 -2.33
CA PHE A 253 20.13 18.00 -2.26
C PHE A 253 20.56 18.69 -3.56
N ASP A 254 21.10 19.90 -3.44
CA ASP A 254 21.55 20.71 -4.58
C ASP A 254 22.76 21.57 -4.17
N GLY A 255 23.59 21.97 -5.12
CA GLY A 255 24.80 22.73 -4.85
C GLY A 255 25.51 23.22 -6.11
N GLU A 256 26.38 24.21 -5.96
CA GLU A 256 27.10 24.80 -7.09
C GLU A 256 28.21 23.89 -7.61
N THR A 257 28.70 22.97 -6.76
CA THR A 257 29.76 22.02 -7.11
C THR A 257 29.34 20.57 -6.90
N LEU A 258 29.90 19.67 -7.73
CA LEU A 258 29.71 18.23 -7.59
C LEU A 258 30.13 17.70 -6.21
N HIS A 259 31.15 18.32 -5.62
CA HIS A 259 31.62 17.97 -4.29
C HIS A 259 30.60 18.29 -3.20
N GLU A 260 29.91 19.43 -3.31
CA GLU A 260 28.82 19.80 -2.40
C GLU A 260 27.65 18.83 -2.50
N ILE A 261 27.20 18.53 -3.72
CA ILE A 261 26.12 17.57 -3.96
C ILE A 261 26.49 16.19 -3.38
N ALA A 262 27.69 15.69 -3.70
CA ALA A 262 28.19 14.42 -3.16
C ALA A 262 28.22 14.41 -1.63
N THR A 263 28.70 15.50 -1.01
CA THR A 263 28.75 15.65 0.45
C THR A 263 27.36 15.55 1.07
N GLN A 264 26.36 16.22 0.46
CA GLN A 264 24.98 16.16 0.92
C GLN A 264 24.39 14.75 0.79
N HIS A 265 24.61 14.10 -0.35
CA HIS A 265 24.16 12.72 -0.57
C HIS A 265 24.83 11.71 0.35
N LEU A 266 26.08 11.92 0.77
CA LEU A 266 26.82 11.02 1.65
C LEU A 266 26.55 11.24 3.14
N PHE A 267 26.43 12.51 3.57
CA PHE A 267 26.53 12.86 4.99
C PHE A 267 25.33 13.62 5.54
N ASN A 268 24.65 14.45 4.73
CA ASN A 268 23.57 15.30 5.25
C ASN A 268 22.25 14.53 5.32
N PRO A 269 21.47 14.66 6.41
CA PRO A 269 20.12 14.12 6.43
C PRO A 269 19.26 14.78 5.33
N PRO A 270 18.36 14.03 4.66
CA PRO A 270 17.43 14.61 3.70
C PRO A 270 16.54 15.66 4.38
N PRO A 271 16.31 16.83 3.75
CA PRO A 271 15.34 17.79 4.27
C PRO A 271 13.95 17.17 4.33
N ALA A 272 13.19 17.48 5.37
CA ALA A 272 11.83 16.99 5.53
C ALA A 272 10.89 17.67 4.52
N LEU A 273 10.28 16.89 3.62
CA LEU A 273 9.37 17.45 2.60
C LEU A 273 8.19 18.21 3.22
N HIS A 274 7.70 17.75 4.38
CA HIS A 274 6.59 18.36 5.11
C HIS A 274 6.95 19.71 5.76
N GLU A 275 8.24 20.05 5.88
CA GLU A 275 8.69 21.38 6.28
C GLU A 275 8.75 22.36 5.10
N LYS A 276 8.81 21.83 3.87
CA LYS A 276 8.88 22.61 2.62
C LYS A 276 7.51 22.88 1.99
N THR A 277 6.54 21.98 2.19
CA THR A 277 5.20 22.13 1.64
C THR A 277 4.13 21.54 2.55
N THR A 278 2.98 22.21 2.64
CA THR A 278 1.80 21.76 3.39
C THR A 278 0.98 20.71 2.66
N ASN A 279 1.34 20.38 1.40
CA ASN A 279 0.60 19.42 0.59
C ASN A 279 0.76 17.97 1.08
N VAL A 280 1.77 17.68 1.89
CA VAL A 280 2.07 16.34 2.42
C VAL A 280 2.00 16.31 3.95
N THR A 281 1.69 15.15 4.51
CA THR A 281 1.74 14.93 5.97
C THR A 281 3.19 14.74 6.44
N PRO A 282 3.49 14.95 7.73
CA PRO A 282 4.80 14.61 8.28
C PRO A 282 5.18 13.14 8.05
N ALA A 283 4.22 12.24 8.16
CA ALA A 283 4.40 10.82 7.89
C ALA A 283 4.90 10.56 6.45
N PHE A 284 4.33 11.25 5.46
CA PHE A 284 4.77 11.16 4.07
C PHE A 284 6.24 11.61 3.93
N GLY A 285 6.60 12.72 4.56
CA GLY A 285 7.99 13.21 4.58
C GLY A 285 8.97 12.24 5.26
N GLU A 286 8.59 11.63 6.39
CA GLU A 286 9.41 10.63 7.10
C GLU A 286 9.66 9.37 6.26
N ILE A 287 8.67 8.94 5.47
CA ILE A 287 8.82 7.82 4.55
C ILE A 287 9.85 8.15 3.46
N LEU A 288 9.81 9.36 2.90
CA LEU A 288 10.83 9.82 1.95
C LEU A 288 12.22 9.91 2.58
N ILE A 289 12.34 10.42 3.82
CA ILE A 289 13.61 10.45 4.56
C ILE A 289 14.16 9.03 4.76
N LYS A 290 13.29 8.07 5.13
CA LYS A 290 13.67 6.66 5.29
C LYS A 290 14.15 6.04 3.97
N ALA A 291 13.45 6.30 2.87
CA ALA A 291 13.85 5.83 1.54
C ALA A 291 15.15 6.49 1.06
N MET A 292 15.43 7.72 1.47
CA MET A 292 16.69 8.43 1.25
C MET A 292 17.76 8.15 2.33
N SER A 293 17.62 7.06 3.12
CA SER A 293 18.60 6.74 4.16
C SER A 293 19.98 6.47 3.56
N LYS A 294 21.02 7.02 4.20
CA LYS A 294 22.42 6.80 3.81
C LYS A 294 22.82 5.34 3.94
N GLU A 295 22.25 4.67 4.93
CA GLU A 295 22.40 3.24 5.12
C GLU A 295 21.30 2.50 4.36
N ARG A 296 21.65 1.86 3.24
CA ARG A 296 20.68 1.19 2.37
C ARG A 296 19.85 0.09 3.06
N SER A 297 20.37 -0.50 4.14
CA SER A 297 19.66 -1.50 4.96
C SER A 297 18.36 -0.94 5.58
N LYS A 298 18.32 0.38 5.86
CA LYS A 298 17.21 1.09 6.50
C LYS A 298 16.13 1.56 5.53
N ARG A 299 16.41 1.54 4.22
CA ARG A 299 15.44 1.85 3.17
C ARG A 299 14.37 0.76 3.12
N PRO A 300 13.17 1.04 2.57
CA PRO A 300 12.20 -0.01 2.23
C PRO A 300 12.85 -1.13 1.44
N ALA A 301 12.38 -2.36 1.63
CA ALA A 301 12.97 -3.54 1.00
C ALA A 301 12.67 -3.59 -0.51
N THR A 302 11.53 -3.05 -0.95
CA THR A 302 11.07 -3.05 -2.35
C THR A 302 10.39 -1.74 -2.74
N CYS A 303 10.32 -1.44 -4.04
CA CYS A 303 9.55 -0.30 -4.56
C CYS A 303 8.06 -0.43 -4.21
N ALA A 304 7.51 -1.64 -4.18
CA ALA A 304 6.13 -1.89 -3.78
C ALA A 304 5.86 -1.53 -2.31
N GLU A 305 6.75 -1.90 -1.38
CA GLU A 305 6.66 -1.51 0.03
C GLU A 305 6.69 0.01 0.18
N PHE A 306 7.63 0.66 -0.53
CA PHE A 306 7.80 2.11 -0.50
C PHE A 306 6.55 2.86 -1.00
N MET A 307 6.00 2.47 -2.15
CA MET A 307 4.79 3.09 -2.70
C MET A 307 3.57 2.85 -1.81
N ASN A 308 3.44 1.67 -1.20
CA ASN A 308 2.36 1.40 -0.27
C ASN A 308 2.43 2.32 0.97
N GLN A 309 3.63 2.49 1.55
CA GLN A 309 3.85 3.42 2.66
C GLN A 309 3.42 4.86 2.28
N LEU A 310 3.84 5.34 1.10
CA LEU A 310 3.48 6.68 0.64
C LEU A 310 1.97 6.83 0.39
N ARG A 311 1.31 5.86 -0.26
CA ARG A 311 -0.14 5.89 -0.49
C ARG A 311 -0.91 6.03 0.82
N ILE A 312 -0.56 5.23 1.83
CA ILE A 312 -1.14 5.31 3.18
C ILE A 312 -0.97 6.72 3.76
N ALA A 313 0.16 7.38 3.52
CA ALA A 313 0.46 8.72 4.03
C ALA A 313 -0.12 9.89 3.21
N THR A 314 -0.67 9.63 2.00
CA THR A 314 -1.20 10.66 1.07
C THR A 314 -2.70 10.85 1.19
N PHE A 315 -3.42 9.80 1.54
CA PHE A 315 -4.80 9.95 2.00
C PHE A 315 -4.77 10.60 3.38
N PRO A 316 -5.59 11.63 3.65
CA PRO A 316 -5.83 12.03 5.02
C PRO A 316 -6.56 10.87 5.71
N ILE A 317 -5.79 9.94 6.26
CA ILE A 317 -6.10 9.49 7.60
C ILE A 317 -5.98 10.76 8.43
N THR A 318 -6.97 11.09 9.24
CA THR A 318 -6.83 12.11 10.28
C THR A 318 -5.76 11.63 11.27
N THR A 319 -4.49 11.72 10.88
CA THR A 319 -3.30 11.50 11.70
C THR A 319 -2.83 12.88 12.14
N THR A 320 -3.47 13.38 13.19
CA THR A 320 -2.98 14.52 13.95
C THR A 320 -1.60 14.16 14.51
N THR A 321 -0.53 14.69 13.94
CA THR A 321 0.75 14.82 14.66
C THR A 321 0.55 15.87 15.76
N LEU A 322 0.52 15.44 17.02
CA LEU A 322 0.67 16.37 18.14
C LEU A 322 2.13 16.85 18.24
N PRO A 323 2.34 18.14 18.54
CA PRO A 323 3.67 18.73 18.75
C PRO A 323 4.32 18.20 20.04
N PRO A 324 5.65 18.38 20.20
CA PRO A 324 6.35 17.99 21.42
C PRO A 324 6.12 19.04 22.49
N ILE A 325 5.18 18.82 23.42
CA ILE A 325 5.16 19.57 24.69
C ILE A 325 4.85 18.60 25.82
N LEU A 326 5.90 18.37 26.61
CA LEU A 326 5.84 17.89 27.98
C LEU A 326 5.08 18.93 28.82
N GLU A 327 4.22 18.43 29.70
CA GLU A 327 3.56 19.14 30.82
C GLU A 327 2.35 20.05 30.52
N SER A 328 1.29 19.72 31.26
CA SER A 328 0.02 20.42 31.45
C SER A 328 -0.99 20.33 30.30
N LEU A 329 -2.10 19.63 30.54
CA LEU A 329 -3.40 20.25 30.83
C LEU A 329 -4.51 19.20 31.02
N THR A 330 -5.12 19.32 32.18
CA THR A 330 -6.43 18.83 32.59
C THR A 330 -7.56 19.19 31.60
N GLN A 331 -8.48 18.23 31.42
CA GLN A 331 -9.89 18.39 31.01
C GLN A 331 -10.18 19.09 29.67
N VAL A 332 -10.48 18.30 28.63
CA VAL A 332 -11.33 18.75 27.51
C VAL A 332 -12.66 18.00 27.62
N GLN A 333 -13.72 18.73 27.98
CA GLN A 333 -15.11 18.26 27.89
C GLN A 333 -15.53 18.23 26.42
N THR A 334 -15.85 17.04 25.89
CA THR A 334 -16.51 16.90 24.59
C THR A 334 -18.03 16.98 24.80
N ALA A 335 -18.70 17.85 24.03
CA ALA A 335 -20.16 17.93 24.05
C ALA A 335 -20.78 16.63 23.46
N PRO A 336 -21.97 16.19 23.91
CA PRO A 336 -22.61 14.98 23.40
C PRO A 336 -22.92 15.10 21.90
N ILE A 337 -22.61 14.07 21.12
CA ILE A 337 -23.01 13.97 19.71
C ILE A 337 -24.40 13.32 19.65
N GLU A 338 -25.36 14.01 19.04
CA GLU A 338 -26.70 13.46 18.81
C GLU A 338 -26.80 12.80 17.44
N VAL A 339 -27.28 11.55 17.42
CA VAL A 339 -27.54 10.80 16.19
C VAL A 339 -29.04 10.55 16.06
N ARG A 340 -29.62 10.89 14.90
CA ARG A 340 -31.02 10.59 14.58
C ARG A 340 -31.15 9.23 13.91
N LEU A 341 -31.79 8.28 14.59
CA LEU A 341 -32.13 6.95 14.09
C LEU A 341 -33.50 6.96 13.38
N GLY A 342 -33.66 7.80 12.36
CA GLY A 342 -34.92 7.97 11.62
C GLY A 342 -35.80 9.13 12.08
N SER A 343 -37.11 9.07 11.79
CA SER A 343 -38.02 10.22 11.89
C SER A 343 -38.37 10.67 13.32
N SER A 344 -38.07 9.87 14.35
CA SER A 344 -38.53 10.18 15.72
C SER A 344 -37.59 9.82 16.87
N THR A 345 -36.47 9.11 16.65
CA THR A 345 -35.65 8.56 17.75
C THR A 345 -34.24 9.15 17.73
N GLN A 346 -33.92 9.98 18.73
CA GLN A 346 -32.57 10.47 18.98
C GLN A 346 -31.83 9.56 19.95
N VAL A 347 -30.54 9.37 19.73
CA VAL A 347 -29.63 8.73 20.67
C VAL A 347 -28.47 9.67 20.95
N THR A 348 -28.19 9.84 22.24
CA THR A 348 -27.03 10.60 22.72
C THR A 348 -25.85 9.65 22.83
N LEU A 349 -24.79 9.94 22.07
CA LEU A 349 -23.55 9.18 22.17
C LEU A 349 -22.80 9.51 23.45
N GLN A 350 -22.33 8.47 24.11
CA GLN A 350 -21.44 8.53 25.25
C GLN A 350 -20.02 8.19 24.80
N THR A 351 -19.06 8.88 25.39
CA THR A 351 -17.64 8.55 25.25
C THR A 351 -17.33 7.33 26.11
N LEU A 352 -16.72 6.32 25.51
CA LEU A 352 -16.30 5.08 26.19
C LEU A 352 -14.78 5.06 26.23
N ASP A 353 -14.19 5.00 27.41
CA ASP A 353 -12.75 4.77 27.53
C ASP A 353 -12.42 3.32 27.18
N ILE A 354 -11.42 3.14 26.32
CA ILE A 354 -11.00 1.84 25.82
C ILE A 354 -9.50 1.66 25.98
N GLU A 355 -9.06 0.42 26.15
CA GLU A 355 -7.65 0.05 26.15
C GLU A 355 -7.34 -0.73 24.88
N ILE A 356 -6.29 -0.32 24.18
CA ILE A 356 -5.91 -0.88 22.87
C ILE A 356 -4.46 -1.38 22.98
N VAL A 357 -4.17 -2.52 22.35
CA VAL A 357 -2.86 -3.16 22.36
C VAL A 357 -2.36 -3.43 20.94
N ALA A 358 -1.08 -3.20 20.71
CA ALA A 358 -0.32 -3.69 19.57
C ALA A 358 0.70 -4.74 19.98
N LEU A 359 0.87 -5.75 19.12
CA LEU A 359 1.88 -6.79 19.21
C LEU A 359 2.89 -6.64 18.06
N ASP A 360 4.15 -6.99 18.32
CA ASP A 360 5.10 -7.29 17.23
C ASP A 360 4.91 -8.71 16.67
N ALA A 361 5.71 -9.06 15.66
CA ALA A 361 5.67 -10.38 15.02
C ALA A 361 5.97 -11.55 15.99
N THR A 362 6.62 -11.29 17.12
CA THR A 362 6.95 -12.31 18.15
C THR A 362 5.87 -12.43 19.22
N GLY A 363 4.85 -11.56 19.21
CA GLY A 363 3.78 -11.55 20.20
C GLY A 363 4.12 -10.73 21.45
N GLN A 364 5.18 -9.92 21.42
CA GLN A 364 5.44 -8.98 22.50
C GLN A 364 4.49 -7.78 22.37
N ILE A 365 3.90 -7.34 23.48
CA ILE A 365 3.16 -6.08 23.52
C ILE A 365 4.14 -4.93 23.33
N ILE A 366 4.03 -4.25 22.20
CA ILE A 366 4.88 -3.11 21.83
C ILE A 366 4.24 -1.76 22.09
N ASP A 367 2.92 -1.76 22.22
CA ASP A 367 2.17 -0.58 22.65
C ASP A 367 0.88 -0.99 23.37
N ARG A 368 0.56 -0.18 24.37
CA ARG A 368 -0.65 -0.30 25.19
C ARG A 368 -1.04 1.10 25.61
N HIS A 369 -2.17 1.58 25.11
CA HIS A 369 -2.61 2.94 25.37
C HIS A 369 -4.13 3.00 25.56
N ARG A 370 -4.57 4.10 26.17
CA ARG A 370 -5.99 4.41 26.29
C ARG A 370 -6.45 5.17 25.06
N GLY A 371 -7.53 4.69 24.47
CA GLY A 371 -8.33 5.42 23.49
C GLY A 371 -9.68 5.78 24.08
N GLN A 372 -10.49 6.43 23.26
CA GLN A 372 -11.91 6.59 23.47
C GLN A 372 -12.64 5.96 22.28
N SER A 373 -13.90 5.61 22.46
CA SER A 373 -14.82 5.30 21.37
C SER A 373 -16.15 5.96 21.68
N GLN A 374 -17.10 5.84 20.76
CA GLN A 374 -18.44 6.37 20.99
C GLN A 374 -19.45 5.24 20.93
N GLY A 375 -20.46 5.32 21.77
CA GLY A 375 -21.51 4.33 21.79
C GLY A 375 -22.72 4.81 22.59
N PHE A 376 -23.69 3.92 22.73
CA PHE A 376 -24.83 4.13 23.60
C PHE A 376 -25.29 2.79 24.18
N SER A 377 -26.02 2.82 25.28
CA SER A 377 -26.63 1.63 25.87
C SER A 377 -28.08 1.52 25.45
N GLN A 378 -28.44 0.39 24.84
CA GLN A 378 -29.82 -0.02 24.63
C GLN A 378 -30.30 -0.75 25.88
N GLU A 379 -31.36 -0.25 26.50
CA GLU A 379 -32.05 -0.98 27.57
C GLU A 379 -32.85 -2.14 26.96
N LEU A 380 -32.64 -3.33 27.52
CA LEU A 380 -33.40 -4.53 27.27
C LEU A 380 -34.36 -4.77 28.46
N PRO A 381 -35.30 -5.73 28.38
CA PRO A 381 -36.10 -6.13 29.53
C PRO A 381 -35.23 -6.47 30.75
N ASN A 382 -35.81 -6.27 31.94
CA ASN A 382 -35.17 -6.57 33.22
C ASN A 382 -33.89 -5.75 33.49
N GLU A 383 -33.85 -4.50 33.04
CA GLU A 383 -32.73 -3.56 33.27
C GLU A 383 -31.38 -4.06 32.71
N VAL A 384 -31.42 -5.01 31.77
CA VAL A 384 -30.21 -5.51 31.10
C VAL A 384 -29.76 -4.49 30.05
N LEU A 385 -28.48 -4.16 30.04
CA LEU A 385 -27.91 -3.22 29.09
C LEU A 385 -27.23 -3.93 27.91
N LEU A 386 -27.48 -3.42 26.71
CA LEU A 386 -26.78 -3.79 25.49
C LEU A 386 -26.00 -2.57 24.98
N GLU A 387 -24.68 -2.60 25.20
CA GLU A 387 -23.78 -1.55 24.71
C GLU A 387 -23.57 -1.67 23.20
N MET A 388 -23.87 -0.59 22.48
CA MET A 388 -23.72 -0.46 21.04
C MET A 388 -22.63 0.58 20.73
N VAL A 389 -21.66 0.19 19.92
CA VAL A 389 -20.50 1.00 19.55
C VAL A 389 -20.69 1.57 18.14
N TRP A 390 -20.38 2.86 17.99
CA TRP A 390 -20.39 3.55 16.71
C TRP A 390 -19.18 3.14 15.88
N VAL A 391 -19.44 2.62 14.68
CA VAL A 391 -18.44 2.33 13.66
C VAL A 391 -18.59 3.39 12.55
N PRO A 392 -17.56 4.20 12.28
CA PRO A 392 -17.62 5.23 11.25
C PRO A 392 -17.72 4.62 9.85
N ASP A 393 -18.18 5.42 8.89
CA ASP A 393 -18.11 5.06 7.48
C ASP A 393 -16.66 4.93 7.01
N GLY A 394 -16.46 4.19 5.92
CA GLY A 394 -15.16 4.10 5.27
C GLY A 394 -15.06 2.96 4.28
N SER A 395 -13.90 2.84 3.68
CA SER A 395 -13.59 1.77 2.73
C SER A 395 -12.43 0.92 3.23
N PHE A 396 -12.46 -0.38 2.91
CA PHE A 396 -11.39 -1.30 3.22
C PHE A 396 -11.26 -2.38 2.16
N LEU A 397 -10.08 -3.01 2.11
CA LEU A 397 -9.84 -4.16 1.26
C LEU A 397 -10.29 -5.42 2.00
N MET A 398 -11.41 -6.02 1.56
CA MET A 398 -11.98 -7.22 2.14
C MET A 398 -11.27 -8.46 1.61
N GLY A 399 -11.08 -9.46 2.47
CA GLY A 399 -10.33 -10.69 2.16
C GLY A 399 -8.83 -10.58 2.47
N SER A 400 -8.08 -11.64 2.19
CA SER A 400 -6.65 -11.73 2.54
C SER A 400 -5.73 -11.61 1.31
N PRO A 401 -4.60 -10.90 1.41
CA PRO A 401 -3.61 -10.86 0.33
C PRO A 401 -2.97 -12.23 0.17
N GLU A 402 -2.44 -12.53 -1.02
CA GLU A 402 -1.80 -13.82 -1.30
C GLU A 402 -0.62 -14.14 -0.37
N THR A 403 0.01 -13.10 0.19
CA THR A 403 1.14 -13.19 1.11
C THR A 403 0.73 -13.43 2.56
N GLU A 404 -0.57 -13.36 2.91
CA GLU A 404 -1.02 -13.57 4.28
C GLU A 404 -0.85 -15.04 4.71
N LEU A 405 -0.14 -15.23 5.82
CA LEU A 405 0.19 -16.55 6.34
C LEU A 405 -1.07 -17.37 6.67
N LYS A 406 -1.10 -18.64 6.25
CA LYS A 406 -2.21 -19.59 6.54
C LYS A 406 -3.60 -19.09 6.06
N ARG A 407 -3.63 -18.25 5.02
CA ARG A 407 -4.87 -17.86 4.33
C ARG A 407 -5.59 -19.03 3.67
N SER A 408 -6.91 -18.92 3.52
CA SER A 408 -7.73 -19.81 2.68
C SER A 408 -8.00 -19.20 1.30
N LYS A 409 -8.38 -20.04 0.33
CA LYS A 409 -8.75 -19.60 -1.03
C LYS A 409 -10.12 -18.91 -1.08
N ASP A 410 -11.02 -19.24 -0.15
CA ASP A 410 -12.35 -18.62 -0.02
C ASP A 410 -12.30 -17.14 0.42
N GLU A 411 -11.11 -16.66 0.80
CA GLU A 411 -10.82 -15.28 1.18
C GLU A 411 -10.35 -14.42 0.00
N SER A 412 -10.34 -14.99 -1.23
CA SER A 412 -9.95 -14.33 -2.48
C SER A 412 -11.14 -14.11 -3.41
N PRO A 413 -11.03 -13.22 -4.41
CA PRO A 413 -10.01 -12.18 -4.51
C PRO A 413 -10.23 -11.08 -3.45
N GLN A 414 -9.16 -10.37 -3.12
CA GLN A 414 -9.33 -9.13 -2.36
C GLN A 414 -10.09 -8.11 -3.22
N HIS A 415 -11.04 -7.42 -2.62
CA HIS A 415 -11.86 -6.42 -3.30
C HIS A 415 -12.18 -5.26 -2.36
N LEU A 416 -12.37 -4.07 -2.93
CA LEU A 416 -12.67 -2.87 -2.18
C LEU A 416 -14.15 -2.87 -1.79
N VAL A 417 -14.43 -2.67 -0.51
CA VAL A 417 -15.79 -2.52 0.02
C VAL A 417 -15.91 -1.17 0.70
N HIS A 418 -17.00 -0.46 0.44
CA HIS A 418 -17.37 0.78 1.09
C HIS A 418 -18.56 0.56 2.02
N LEU A 419 -18.49 1.08 3.23
CA LEU A 419 -19.51 0.95 4.27
C LEU A 419 -19.92 2.34 4.75
N ASN A 420 -21.23 2.57 4.84
CA ASN A 420 -21.75 3.66 5.65
C ASN A 420 -21.53 3.37 7.13
N SER A 421 -21.54 4.40 7.97
CA SER A 421 -21.48 4.22 9.42
C SER A 421 -22.62 3.33 9.92
N PHE A 422 -22.38 2.59 11.01
CA PHE A 422 -23.38 1.75 11.67
C PHE A 422 -23.05 1.60 13.15
N PHE A 423 -24.01 1.09 13.93
CA PHE A 423 -23.73 0.64 15.29
C PHE A 423 -23.60 -0.88 15.32
N ILE A 424 -22.69 -1.40 16.14
CA ILE A 424 -22.51 -2.83 16.38
C ILE A 424 -22.36 -3.10 17.88
N SER A 425 -22.85 -4.23 18.39
CA SER A 425 -22.72 -4.53 19.81
C SER A 425 -21.24 -4.64 20.21
N LYS A 426 -20.90 -4.05 21.36
CA LYS A 426 -19.53 -3.94 21.90
C LYS A 426 -18.87 -5.31 22.06
N TYR A 427 -19.67 -6.28 22.48
CA TYR A 427 -19.33 -7.67 22.72
C TYR A 427 -20.21 -8.58 21.84
N PRO A 428 -19.84 -9.87 21.68
CA PRO A 428 -20.82 -10.90 21.36
C PRO A 428 -21.98 -10.85 22.38
N ILE A 429 -23.19 -11.20 21.94
CA ILE A 429 -24.38 -11.18 22.81
C ILE A 429 -24.16 -12.10 24.01
N THR A 430 -24.39 -11.59 25.21
CA THR A 430 -24.20 -12.37 26.45
C THR A 430 -25.40 -13.27 26.75
N GLN A 431 -25.21 -14.26 27.62
CA GLN A 431 -26.29 -15.13 28.08
C GLN A 431 -27.43 -14.35 28.75
N THR A 432 -27.12 -13.31 29.54
CA THR A 432 -28.15 -12.46 30.15
C THR A 432 -28.90 -11.61 29.13
N GLN A 433 -28.21 -11.07 28.12
CA GLN A 433 -28.86 -10.34 27.02
C GLN A 433 -29.75 -11.26 26.18
N TRP A 434 -29.26 -12.47 25.88
CA TRP A 434 -30.03 -13.52 25.24
C TRP A 434 -31.32 -13.84 26.00
N TYR A 435 -31.17 -14.14 27.30
CA TYR A 435 -32.29 -14.47 28.17
C TYR A 435 -33.34 -13.35 28.15
N ALA A 436 -32.94 -12.09 28.32
CA ALA A 436 -33.85 -10.94 28.32
C ALA A 436 -34.68 -10.83 27.02
N VAL A 437 -34.07 -11.04 25.86
CA VAL A 437 -34.77 -10.98 24.56
C VAL A 437 -35.57 -12.26 24.29
N SER A 438 -35.14 -13.42 24.79
CA SER A 438 -35.88 -14.69 24.64
C SER A 438 -37.25 -14.69 25.31
N LEU A 439 -37.45 -13.83 26.31
CA LEU A 439 -38.70 -13.64 27.03
C LEU A 439 -39.66 -12.66 26.32
N LEU A 440 -39.19 -11.91 25.32
CA LEU A 440 -40.05 -11.03 24.53
C LEU A 440 -41.06 -11.84 23.71
N PRO A 441 -42.20 -11.23 23.30
CA PRO A 441 -43.20 -11.92 22.48
C PRO A 441 -42.59 -12.61 21.26
N LEU A 442 -43.02 -13.84 21.02
CA LEU A 442 -42.61 -14.64 19.86
C LEU A 442 -43.06 -13.96 18.57
N ILE A 443 -42.15 -13.91 17.57
CA ILE A 443 -42.46 -13.41 16.23
C ILE A 443 -42.51 -14.55 15.22
N GLY A 444 -41.39 -15.27 15.05
CA GLY A 444 -41.27 -16.35 14.06
C GLY A 444 -41.11 -17.73 14.68
N ARG A 445 -40.26 -17.85 15.72
CA ARG A 445 -39.94 -19.14 16.35
C ARG A 445 -39.67 -19.01 17.85
N PRO A 446 -39.84 -20.10 18.64
CA PRO A 446 -39.43 -20.09 20.04
C PRO A 446 -37.90 -20.04 20.16
N LEU A 447 -37.42 -19.39 21.22
CA LEU A 447 -36.01 -19.38 21.61
C LEU A 447 -35.86 -20.19 22.91
N ASN A 448 -34.86 -21.07 22.97
CA ASN A 448 -34.46 -21.66 24.25
C ASN A 448 -33.84 -20.55 25.11
N PRO A 449 -34.37 -20.22 26.30
CA PRO A 449 -33.83 -19.14 27.14
C PRO A 449 -32.43 -19.44 27.71
N ASP A 450 -32.02 -20.71 27.76
CA ASP A 450 -30.73 -21.12 28.33
C ASP A 450 -30.01 -22.15 27.42
N PRO A 451 -29.53 -21.74 26.23
CA PRO A 451 -28.96 -22.66 25.24
C PRO A 451 -27.51 -23.06 25.53
N SER A 452 -26.75 -22.20 26.22
CA SER A 452 -25.29 -22.31 26.30
C SER A 452 -24.82 -23.49 27.15
N SER A 453 -23.74 -24.14 26.76
CA SER A 453 -23.06 -25.17 27.54
C SER A 453 -22.22 -24.59 28.69
N PHE A 454 -21.48 -23.51 28.44
CA PHE A 454 -20.62 -22.87 29.44
C PHE A 454 -21.37 -21.78 30.20
N LYS A 455 -21.74 -22.02 31.45
CA LYS A 455 -22.65 -21.14 32.20
C LYS A 455 -21.94 -19.95 32.86
N ASP A 456 -22.36 -18.74 32.51
CA ASP A 456 -22.09 -17.48 33.21
C ASP A 456 -22.90 -16.37 32.51
N GLU A 457 -23.54 -15.50 33.27
CA GLU A 457 -24.37 -14.39 32.76
C GLU A 457 -23.63 -13.48 31.76
N ASN A 458 -22.32 -13.31 31.95
CA ASN A 458 -21.47 -12.43 31.14
C ASN A 458 -20.69 -13.20 30.06
N ARG A 459 -20.85 -14.52 29.93
CA ARG A 459 -20.30 -15.27 28.79
C ARG A 459 -21.09 -14.97 27.53
N PRO A 460 -20.47 -15.08 26.34
CA PRO A 460 -21.21 -15.07 25.10
C PRO A 460 -22.25 -16.20 25.13
N VAL A 461 -23.42 -15.93 24.57
CA VAL A 461 -24.37 -16.98 24.26
C VAL A 461 -23.78 -17.85 23.15
N GLU A 462 -23.71 -19.15 23.40
CA GLU A 462 -23.38 -20.17 22.40
C GLU A 462 -24.46 -21.25 22.34
N ASN A 463 -24.31 -22.20 21.40
CA ASN A 463 -25.35 -23.16 21.02
C ASN A 463 -26.61 -22.50 20.43
N VAL A 464 -26.42 -21.41 19.69
CA VAL A 464 -27.49 -20.70 18.99
C VAL A 464 -27.33 -20.84 17.47
N SER A 465 -28.42 -21.18 16.79
CA SER A 465 -28.44 -21.28 15.33
C SER A 465 -28.58 -19.89 14.68
N TRP A 466 -28.24 -19.77 13.40
CA TRP A 466 -28.42 -18.53 12.64
C TRP A 466 -29.88 -18.08 12.68
N GLU A 467 -30.81 -19.02 12.57
CA GLU A 467 -32.25 -18.76 12.62
C GLU A 467 -32.70 -18.23 14.00
N ASP A 468 -32.12 -18.75 15.08
CA ASP A 468 -32.40 -18.26 16.44
C ASP A 468 -31.86 -16.82 16.62
N CYS A 469 -30.70 -16.52 16.04
CA CYS A 469 -30.11 -15.17 16.08
C CYS A 469 -30.96 -14.15 15.29
N GLN A 470 -31.57 -14.57 14.19
CA GLN A 470 -32.50 -13.72 13.44
C GLN A 470 -33.78 -13.43 14.23
N GLU A 471 -34.35 -14.43 14.90
CA GLU A 471 -35.49 -14.25 15.80
C GLU A 471 -35.14 -13.27 16.94
N PHE A 472 -33.95 -13.39 17.54
CA PHE A 472 -33.47 -12.43 18.53
C PHE A 472 -33.49 -11.00 17.97
N CYS A 473 -32.95 -10.79 16.77
CA CYS A 473 -32.93 -9.47 16.13
C CYS A 473 -34.35 -8.94 15.84
N LEU A 474 -35.26 -9.81 15.39
CA LEU A 474 -36.67 -9.45 15.13
C LEU A 474 -37.38 -9.01 16.41
N ARG A 475 -37.25 -9.77 17.50
CA ARG A 475 -37.89 -9.45 18.78
C ARG A 475 -37.35 -8.15 19.36
N LEU A 476 -36.03 -7.97 19.34
CA LEU A 476 -35.40 -6.73 19.79
C LEU A 476 -35.86 -5.53 18.94
N SER A 477 -35.96 -5.71 17.63
CA SER A 477 -36.43 -4.67 16.72
C SER A 477 -37.88 -4.26 17.00
N ALA A 478 -38.76 -5.25 17.20
CA ALA A 478 -40.16 -5.02 17.53
C ALA A 478 -40.32 -4.30 18.88
N GLN A 479 -39.52 -4.69 19.89
CA GLN A 479 -39.58 -4.10 21.22
C GLN A 479 -39.09 -2.64 21.26
N THR A 480 -38.06 -2.32 20.47
CA THR A 480 -37.38 -1.01 20.53
C THR A 480 -37.84 -0.04 19.44
N GLY A 481 -38.53 -0.53 18.42
CA GLY A 481 -38.85 0.23 17.20
C GLY A 481 -37.62 0.57 16.35
N ARG A 482 -36.48 -0.11 16.58
CA ARG A 482 -35.21 0.10 15.87
C ARG A 482 -34.89 -1.11 14.99
N SER A 483 -34.09 -0.92 13.94
CA SER A 483 -33.79 -2.01 12.98
C SER A 483 -32.50 -2.75 13.34
N TYR A 484 -32.61 -3.82 14.14
CA TYR A 484 -31.49 -4.71 14.46
C TYR A 484 -31.38 -5.87 13.48
N SER A 485 -30.15 -6.29 13.17
CA SER A 485 -29.87 -7.49 12.39
C SER A 485 -28.52 -8.10 12.76
N LEU A 486 -28.22 -9.30 12.27
CA LEU A 486 -26.84 -9.77 12.17
C LEU A 486 -26.01 -8.80 11.29
N PRO A 487 -24.70 -8.63 11.56
CA PRO A 487 -23.81 -7.89 10.68
C PRO A 487 -23.75 -8.58 9.31
N SER A 488 -23.61 -7.80 8.23
CA SER A 488 -23.10 -8.38 6.99
C SER A 488 -21.66 -8.85 7.18
N GLU A 489 -21.20 -9.76 6.34
CA GLU A 489 -19.85 -10.28 6.35
C GLU A 489 -18.83 -9.14 6.21
N ALA A 490 -19.11 -8.18 5.34
CA ALA A 490 -18.34 -6.96 5.16
C ALA A 490 -18.33 -6.07 6.40
N GLN A 491 -19.49 -5.85 7.03
CA GLN A 491 -19.57 -5.09 8.29
C GLN A 491 -18.73 -5.73 9.39
N TRP A 492 -18.78 -7.05 9.50
CA TRP A 492 -18.01 -7.80 10.50
C TRP A 492 -16.51 -7.66 10.26
N GLU A 493 -16.03 -7.89 9.03
CA GLU A 493 -14.59 -7.81 8.72
C GLU A 493 -14.06 -6.38 8.90
N TYR A 494 -14.81 -5.37 8.45
CA TYR A 494 -14.46 -3.96 8.65
C TYR A 494 -14.35 -3.62 10.15
N ALA A 495 -15.34 -4.04 10.92
CA ALA A 495 -15.39 -3.86 12.37
C ALA A 495 -14.23 -4.58 13.07
N CYS A 496 -13.87 -5.79 12.63
CA CYS A 496 -12.78 -6.60 13.17
C CYS A 496 -11.41 -5.96 12.91
N ARG A 497 -11.15 -5.61 11.64
CA ARG A 497 -9.90 -4.95 11.22
C ARG A 497 -9.69 -3.63 11.92
N ALA A 498 -10.75 -2.85 12.10
CA ALA A 498 -10.70 -1.54 12.74
C ALA A 498 -9.48 -0.73 12.26
N ARG A 499 -9.43 -0.47 10.95
CA ARG A 499 -8.35 0.27 10.26
C ARG A 499 -6.99 -0.42 10.16
N THR A 500 -6.83 -1.67 10.60
CA THR A 500 -5.61 -2.45 10.33
C THR A 500 -5.73 -3.24 9.03
N SER A 501 -4.59 -3.47 8.38
CA SER A 501 -4.46 -4.40 7.25
C SER A 501 -3.82 -5.74 7.63
N THR A 502 -3.39 -5.87 8.89
CA THR A 502 -2.76 -7.07 9.43
C THR A 502 -3.76 -8.20 9.66
N PRO A 503 -3.31 -9.46 9.82
CA PRO A 503 -4.19 -10.60 10.06
C PRO A 503 -5.05 -10.46 11.32
N PHE A 504 -4.57 -9.72 12.32
CA PHE A 504 -5.30 -9.38 13.55
C PHE A 504 -5.26 -7.88 13.79
N HIS A 505 -6.23 -7.31 14.49
CA HIS A 505 -6.18 -5.90 14.91
C HIS A 505 -5.08 -5.64 15.96
N TYR A 506 -4.45 -6.70 16.47
CA TYR A 506 -3.26 -6.70 17.32
C TYR A 506 -1.93 -6.70 16.54
N GLY A 507 -1.93 -6.91 15.23
CA GLY A 507 -0.71 -6.92 14.40
C GLY A 507 -0.54 -8.22 13.63
N GLU A 508 0.71 -8.60 13.35
CA GLU A 508 1.06 -9.76 12.52
C GLU A 508 0.86 -11.12 13.21
N THR A 509 0.58 -11.12 14.52
CA THR A 509 0.35 -12.32 15.32
C THR A 509 -0.69 -12.08 16.41
N ILE A 510 -1.03 -13.14 17.14
CA ILE A 510 -1.99 -13.15 18.24
C ILE A 510 -1.43 -13.98 19.41
N ILE A 511 -1.80 -13.61 20.63
CA ILE A 511 -1.41 -14.30 21.87
C ILE A 511 -2.64 -14.54 22.76
N THR A 512 -2.55 -15.51 23.67
CA THR A 512 -3.70 -15.92 24.50
C THR A 512 -4.03 -14.97 25.64
N GLU A 513 -3.16 -13.99 25.88
CA GLU A 513 -3.32 -12.91 26.86
C GLU A 513 -4.24 -11.80 26.36
N VAL A 514 -4.58 -11.80 25.07
CA VAL A 514 -5.46 -10.78 24.45
C VAL A 514 -6.69 -11.38 23.77
N ALA A 515 -6.75 -12.71 23.62
CA ALA A 515 -7.80 -13.41 22.89
C ALA A 515 -7.97 -14.85 23.38
N ASN A 516 -9.19 -15.40 23.28
CA ASN A 516 -9.50 -16.78 23.66
C ASN A 516 -9.52 -17.71 22.44
N TYR A 517 -8.50 -18.54 22.26
CA TYR A 517 -8.42 -19.54 21.19
C TYR A 517 -7.57 -20.72 21.64
N ASN A 518 -7.39 -21.73 20.77
CA ASN A 518 -6.52 -22.87 21.07
C ASN A 518 -5.03 -22.46 21.00
N GLY A 519 -4.50 -22.03 22.15
CA GLY A 519 -3.12 -21.55 22.31
C GLY A 519 -2.02 -22.57 22.01
N LEU A 520 -2.35 -23.85 21.78
CA LEU A 520 -1.37 -24.85 21.36
C LEU A 520 -0.85 -24.59 19.94
N PHE A 521 -1.54 -23.77 19.15
CA PHE A 521 -1.22 -23.44 17.77
C PHE A 521 -0.81 -21.97 17.61
N ARG A 522 0.48 -21.73 17.44
CA ARG A 522 1.01 -20.39 17.13
C ARG A 522 0.63 -19.90 15.74
N TYR A 523 0.59 -18.59 15.60
CA TYR A 523 0.56 -17.88 14.32
C TYR A 523 1.90 -17.19 14.10
N GLY A 524 2.47 -17.29 12.88
CA GLY A 524 3.78 -16.71 12.59
C GLY A 524 4.85 -17.08 13.61
N ASN A 525 5.52 -16.04 14.14
CA ASN A 525 6.57 -16.15 15.16
C ASN A 525 6.04 -15.96 16.60
N GLY A 526 4.73 -15.87 16.79
CA GLY A 526 4.13 -15.75 18.13
C GLY A 526 4.36 -17.00 19.01
N PRO A 527 4.25 -16.85 20.34
CA PRO A 527 4.37 -17.95 21.27
C PRO A 527 3.17 -18.91 21.19
N LYS A 528 3.35 -20.10 21.74
CA LYS A 528 2.21 -20.92 22.19
C LYS A 528 1.71 -20.34 23.52
N GLY A 529 0.42 -20.50 23.78
CA GLY A 529 -0.24 -19.99 24.97
C GLY A 529 -1.21 -21.00 25.59
N ALA A 530 -2.07 -20.51 26.46
CA ALA A 530 -3.08 -21.32 27.14
C ALA A 530 -4.17 -21.84 26.18
N ASN A 531 -4.67 -23.04 26.43
CA ASN A 531 -5.91 -23.52 25.81
C ASN A 531 -6.94 -23.75 26.92
N LEU A 532 -7.92 -22.86 27.01
CA LEU A 532 -8.89 -22.86 28.10
C LEU A 532 -9.96 -23.95 27.95
N ASN A 533 -10.19 -24.44 26.73
CA ASN A 533 -11.24 -25.41 26.39
C ASN A 533 -12.66 -24.97 26.78
N GLN A 534 -12.91 -23.66 26.85
CA GLN A 534 -14.20 -23.05 27.15
C GLN A 534 -14.21 -21.59 26.70
N THR A 535 -15.41 -21.00 26.64
CA THR A 535 -15.55 -19.54 26.48
C THR A 535 -14.96 -18.78 27.67
N THR A 536 -14.89 -17.46 27.58
CA THR A 536 -14.61 -16.56 28.70
C THR A 536 -15.72 -15.50 28.77
N PRO A 537 -16.00 -14.92 29.95
CA PRO A 537 -16.84 -13.73 30.05
C PRO A 537 -16.36 -12.64 29.07
N VAL A 538 -17.29 -11.92 28.44
CA VAL A 538 -16.94 -10.86 27.51
C VAL A 538 -16.18 -9.74 28.23
N GLY A 539 -15.21 -9.11 27.56
CA GLY A 539 -14.35 -8.11 28.15
C GLY A 539 -13.29 -8.62 29.13
N SER A 540 -13.13 -9.94 29.32
CA SER A 540 -12.15 -10.52 30.27
C SER A 540 -10.71 -10.07 30.02
N TYR A 541 -10.37 -9.77 28.77
CA TYR A 541 -9.03 -9.32 28.38
C TYR A 541 -8.81 -7.82 28.58
N GLY A 542 -9.88 -7.05 28.77
CA GLY A 542 -9.82 -5.60 28.91
C GLY A 542 -9.38 -4.85 27.66
N ILE A 543 -9.22 -5.53 26.51
CA ILE A 543 -8.65 -4.94 25.30
C ILE A 543 -9.69 -4.86 24.19
N ALA A 544 -9.87 -3.64 23.67
CA ALA A 544 -10.67 -3.36 22.49
C ALA A 544 -9.79 -3.15 21.24
N ASN A 545 -10.41 -3.19 20.07
CA ASN A 545 -9.85 -2.55 18.89
C ASN A 545 -10.12 -1.03 18.88
N VAL A 546 -9.60 -0.30 17.89
CA VAL A 546 -9.71 1.17 17.85
C VAL A 546 -11.15 1.69 17.68
N PHE A 547 -12.10 0.85 17.27
CA PHE A 547 -13.52 1.21 17.26
C PHE A 547 -14.19 1.03 18.61
N GLY A 548 -13.57 0.30 19.55
CA GLY A 548 -14.13 0.00 20.87
C GLY A 548 -14.81 -1.37 20.95
N LEU A 549 -14.51 -2.28 20.02
CA LEU A 549 -15.06 -3.62 19.98
C LEU A 549 -14.12 -4.62 20.65
N TYR A 550 -14.70 -5.55 21.39
CA TYR A 550 -13.98 -6.57 22.13
C TYR A 550 -14.24 -7.96 21.54
N GLU A 551 -13.31 -8.88 21.84
CA GLU A 551 -13.35 -10.27 21.40
C GLU A 551 -13.65 -10.45 19.90
N MET A 552 -13.05 -9.60 19.05
CA MET A 552 -13.14 -9.74 17.58
C MET A 552 -12.34 -10.94 17.05
N HIS A 553 -11.49 -11.52 17.89
CA HIS A 553 -10.63 -12.67 17.57
C HIS A 553 -10.81 -13.76 18.65
N GLY A 554 -11.49 -14.84 18.29
CA GLY A 554 -11.72 -15.99 19.15
C GLY A 554 -12.97 -15.87 20.03
N ASN A 555 -12.95 -16.57 21.18
CA ASN A 555 -14.06 -16.81 22.10
C ASN A 555 -15.21 -17.62 21.47
N VAL A 556 -15.93 -17.05 20.51
CA VAL A 556 -16.97 -17.72 19.71
C VAL A 556 -16.90 -17.29 18.26
N TRP A 557 -17.16 -18.22 17.35
CA TRP A 557 -17.45 -17.89 15.96
C TRP A 557 -18.77 -17.13 15.92
N GLU A 558 -18.86 -16.12 15.08
CA GLU A 558 -20.02 -15.25 15.04
C GLU A 558 -20.76 -15.32 13.72
N TRP A 559 -22.06 -15.54 13.80
CA TRP A 559 -22.95 -15.53 12.64
C TRP A 559 -22.98 -14.18 11.92
N CYS A 560 -22.82 -14.21 10.60
CA CYS A 560 -23.09 -13.09 9.69
C CYS A 560 -24.42 -13.30 8.96
N ALA A 561 -25.00 -12.23 8.43
CA ALA A 561 -26.26 -12.27 7.68
C ALA A 561 -26.14 -13.00 6.33
N ASP A 562 -24.93 -13.06 5.78
CA ASP A 562 -24.61 -13.47 4.42
C ASP A 562 -24.72 -14.99 4.20
N ALA A 563 -25.14 -15.34 2.99
CA ALA A 563 -25.00 -16.69 2.48
C ALA A 563 -23.54 -17.02 2.18
N TRP A 564 -23.17 -18.29 2.38
CA TRP A 564 -21.83 -18.76 2.05
C TRP A 564 -21.60 -18.77 0.54
N HIS A 565 -20.43 -18.28 0.13
CA HIS A 565 -19.90 -18.42 -1.22
C HIS A 565 -18.44 -18.89 -1.15
N ASP A 566 -17.99 -19.66 -2.13
CA ASP A 566 -16.66 -20.28 -2.12
C ASP A 566 -15.50 -19.30 -2.40
N ASN A 567 -15.80 -18.05 -2.74
CA ASN A 567 -14.85 -16.96 -2.99
C ASN A 567 -15.61 -15.60 -3.03
N TYR A 568 -14.91 -14.50 -3.33
CA TYR A 568 -15.47 -13.15 -3.45
C TYR A 568 -15.75 -12.68 -4.89
N ILE A 569 -15.73 -13.56 -5.88
CA ILE A 569 -16.10 -13.17 -7.25
C ILE A 569 -17.58 -12.82 -7.26
N GLY A 570 -17.90 -11.54 -7.51
CA GLY A 570 -19.28 -11.04 -7.49
C GLY A 570 -19.79 -10.59 -6.12
N ALA A 571 -18.93 -10.53 -5.10
CA ALA A 571 -19.29 -10.05 -3.77
C ALA A 571 -19.77 -8.58 -3.80
N PRO A 572 -20.75 -8.19 -2.96
CA PRO A 572 -21.17 -6.80 -2.83
C PRO A 572 -20.05 -5.88 -2.37
N THR A 573 -19.97 -4.67 -2.95
CA THR A 573 -18.95 -3.67 -2.63
C THR A 573 -19.46 -2.53 -1.74
N ASP A 574 -20.71 -2.61 -1.28
CA ASP A 574 -21.41 -1.55 -0.54
C ASP A 574 -21.77 -1.96 0.91
N GLY A 575 -21.25 -3.11 1.35
CA GLY A 575 -21.52 -3.64 2.68
C GLY A 575 -22.89 -4.28 2.85
N SER A 576 -23.70 -4.39 1.78
CA SER A 576 -24.94 -5.17 1.80
C SER A 576 -24.66 -6.67 2.00
N LYS A 577 -25.66 -7.39 2.53
CA LYS A 577 -25.54 -8.84 2.70
C LYS A 577 -25.51 -9.52 1.33
N TRP A 578 -24.64 -10.51 1.17
CA TRP A 578 -24.61 -11.36 -0.01
C TRP A 578 -25.69 -12.44 0.10
N GLU A 579 -26.67 -12.38 -0.80
CA GLU A 579 -27.77 -13.35 -0.86
C GLU A 579 -27.30 -14.68 -1.45
N ALA A 580 -28.02 -15.77 -1.11
CA ALA A 580 -27.65 -17.12 -1.54
C ALA A 580 -27.80 -17.33 -3.04
N ASP A 581 -26.82 -17.99 -3.65
CA ASP A 581 -27.05 -18.74 -4.88
C ASP A 581 -27.91 -19.98 -4.57
N ALA A 582 -28.78 -20.40 -5.51
CA ALA A 582 -29.82 -21.41 -5.29
C ALA A 582 -29.34 -22.83 -4.87
N VAL A 583 -28.05 -23.02 -4.63
CA VAL A 583 -27.38 -24.31 -4.43
C VAL A 583 -26.86 -24.51 -3.00
N ASP A 584 -26.42 -23.45 -2.30
CA ASP A 584 -25.83 -23.56 -0.97
C ASP A 584 -26.57 -22.69 0.05
N SER A 585 -27.17 -23.34 1.05
CA SER A 585 -27.92 -22.65 2.10
C SER A 585 -27.10 -22.35 3.35
N ARG A 586 -25.79 -22.65 3.36
CA ARG A 586 -24.91 -22.30 4.48
C ARG A 586 -24.85 -20.78 4.68
N ARG A 587 -24.49 -20.39 5.90
CA ARG A 587 -24.32 -19.00 6.34
C ARG A 587 -22.90 -18.78 6.78
N VAL A 588 -22.42 -17.56 6.57
CA VAL A 588 -21.06 -17.18 6.94
C VAL A 588 -20.94 -17.03 8.45
N MET A 589 -19.82 -17.50 8.98
CA MET A 589 -19.37 -17.25 10.35
C MET A 589 -17.93 -16.74 10.34
N ARG A 590 -17.62 -15.82 11.27
CA ARG A 590 -16.31 -15.14 11.38
C ARG A 590 -15.74 -15.10 12.79
N GLY A 591 -14.42 -14.87 12.88
CA GLY A 591 -13.73 -14.55 14.13
C GLY A 591 -13.02 -15.70 14.85
N GLY A 592 -13.27 -16.96 14.50
CA GLY A 592 -12.71 -18.08 15.27
C GLY A 592 -13.38 -18.25 16.64
N SER A 593 -12.92 -19.20 17.44
CA SER A 593 -13.50 -19.51 18.75
C SER A 593 -12.44 -20.00 19.74
N TRP A 594 -12.84 -20.24 21.00
CA TRP A 594 -11.99 -20.87 22.02
C TRP A 594 -11.33 -22.19 21.56
N TYR A 595 -12.00 -22.94 20.67
CA TYR A 595 -11.51 -24.21 20.12
C TYR A 595 -10.60 -24.02 18.89
N SER A 596 -10.69 -22.86 18.25
CA SER A 596 -10.08 -22.62 16.94
C SER A 596 -8.57 -22.46 17.04
N GLN A 597 -7.87 -22.92 16.00
CA GLN A 597 -6.46 -22.59 15.82
C GLN A 597 -6.31 -21.09 15.51
N SER A 598 -5.17 -20.51 15.82
CA SER A 598 -4.91 -19.07 15.63
C SER A 598 -5.15 -18.56 14.21
N ASN A 599 -4.93 -19.36 13.17
CA ASN A 599 -5.19 -18.96 11.78
C ASN A 599 -6.67 -18.78 11.44
N LEU A 600 -7.57 -19.40 12.20
CA LEU A 600 -9.01 -19.24 12.03
C LEU A 600 -9.54 -18.01 12.80
N CYS A 601 -8.70 -17.38 13.61
CA CYS A 601 -9.06 -16.18 14.36
C CYS A 601 -8.70 -14.88 13.60
N ARG A 602 -8.15 -14.96 12.39
CA ARG A 602 -7.78 -13.78 11.59
C ARG A 602 -9.02 -13.00 11.17
N SER A 603 -8.85 -11.70 10.91
CA SER A 603 -9.92 -10.83 10.43
C SER A 603 -10.57 -11.33 9.13
N ALA A 604 -9.76 -11.85 8.20
CA ALA A 604 -10.22 -12.38 6.92
C ALA A 604 -10.73 -13.83 6.98
N ALA A 605 -10.47 -14.56 8.06
CA ALA A 605 -10.85 -15.96 8.16
C ALA A 605 -12.39 -16.09 8.21
N ARG A 606 -12.91 -16.96 7.36
CA ARG A 606 -14.34 -17.23 7.23
C ARG A 606 -14.61 -18.72 7.20
N ALA A 607 -15.81 -19.11 7.60
CA ALA A 607 -16.30 -20.48 7.46
C ALA A 607 -17.79 -20.48 7.15
N GLY A 608 -18.27 -21.55 6.52
CA GLY A 608 -19.67 -21.76 6.20
C GLY A 608 -20.28 -22.84 7.09
N SER A 609 -21.40 -22.55 7.73
CA SER A 609 -22.15 -23.51 8.56
C SER A 609 -23.63 -23.50 8.20
N TRP A 610 -24.32 -24.62 8.44
CA TRP A 610 -25.74 -24.73 8.16
C TRP A 610 -26.55 -23.83 9.11
N PRO A 611 -27.63 -23.18 8.63
CA PRO A 611 -28.35 -22.15 9.39
C PRO A 611 -29.05 -22.70 10.66
N ASN A 612 -29.31 -24.01 10.70
CA ASN A 612 -29.86 -24.73 11.85
C ASN A 612 -28.79 -25.31 12.79
N GLY A 613 -27.50 -25.17 12.44
CA GLY A 613 -26.40 -25.68 13.23
C GLY A 613 -26.21 -24.86 14.51
N ASN A 614 -26.11 -25.54 15.63
CA ASN A 614 -25.77 -24.97 16.93
C ASN A 614 -24.60 -25.76 17.53
N ASN A 615 -23.56 -25.06 17.96
CA ASN A 615 -22.42 -25.67 18.65
C ASN A 615 -21.98 -24.75 19.79
N ASP A 616 -21.24 -25.31 20.74
CA ASP A 616 -20.70 -24.63 21.92
C ASP A 616 -19.59 -23.60 21.63
N PHE A 617 -19.30 -23.40 20.35
CA PHE A 617 -18.38 -22.40 19.84
C PHE A 617 -19.04 -21.40 18.89
N LEU A 618 -20.36 -21.48 18.65
CA LEU A 618 -21.11 -20.59 17.76
C LEU A 618 -21.98 -19.62 18.56
N GLY A 619 -21.71 -18.33 18.42
CA GLY A 619 -22.49 -17.22 18.96
C GLY A 619 -22.72 -16.16 17.89
N PHE A 620 -22.96 -14.91 18.32
CA PHE A 620 -23.16 -13.79 17.38
C PHE A 620 -23.03 -12.43 18.07
N ARG A 621 -22.89 -11.40 17.25
CA ARG A 621 -23.09 -9.99 17.62
C ARG A 621 -24.13 -9.37 16.69
N ILE A 622 -24.64 -8.18 17.02
CA ILE A 622 -25.69 -7.54 16.21
C ILE A 622 -25.30 -6.14 15.77
N VAL A 623 -25.89 -5.70 14.67
CA VAL A 623 -25.81 -4.32 14.18
C VAL A 623 -27.16 -3.63 14.29
N LEU A 624 -27.13 -2.30 14.40
CA LEU A 624 -28.29 -1.44 14.26
C LEU A 624 -28.12 -0.60 13.00
N LYS A 625 -29.08 -0.74 12.07
CA LYS A 625 -29.09 -0.03 10.78
C LYS A 625 -29.69 1.36 10.92
N PHE A 626 -29.06 2.34 10.29
CA PHE A 626 -29.66 3.65 10.08
C PHE A 626 -30.75 3.56 9.00
N SER A 627 -31.87 4.24 9.21
CA SER A 627 -32.84 4.47 8.14
C SER A 627 -32.27 5.52 7.17
N SER A 628 -32.72 5.46 5.91
CA SER A 628 -32.26 6.30 4.79
C SER A 628 -32.44 7.83 4.99
N ASN A 629 -33.09 8.27 6.09
CA ASN A 629 -33.32 9.67 6.45
C ASN A 629 -32.51 10.13 7.68
N SER A 630 -31.43 9.42 8.04
CA SER A 630 -30.59 9.78 9.19
C SER A 630 -29.63 10.92 8.83
N THR A 631 -29.55 11.92 9.71
CA THR A 631 -28.62 13.05 9.60
C THR A 631 -27.88 13.24 10.93
N THR A 632 -26.56 13.34 10.88
CA THR A 632 -25.71 13.68 12.04
C THR A 632 -25.62 15.20 12.16
N THR A 633 -25.99 15.76 13.32
CA THR A 633 -25.78 17.19 13.62
C THR A 633 -24.73 17.30 14.72
N GLY A 634 -23.50 17.65 14.36
CA GLY A 634 -22.40 17.81 15.31
C GLY A 634 -21.03 17.71 14.63
N ASN A 635 -20.07 18.51 15.08
CA ASN A 635 -18.72 18.56 14.53
C ASN A 635 -17.96 17.27 14.90
N THR A 636 -17.91 16.28 14.00
CA THR A 636 -17.22 14.99 14.19
C THR A 636 -15.69 15.11 14.10
N SER A 637 -15.17 16.30 13.83
CA SER A 637 -13.76 16.63 13.58
C SER A 637 -12.81 16.46 14.79
N ASN A 638 -13.32 16.22 16.00
CA ASN A 638 -12.54 16.28 17.24
C ASN A 638 -12.30 14.94 17.96
N LEU A 639 -12.53 13.80 17.30
CA LEU A 639 -12.28 12.48 17.91
C LEU A 639 -10.88 11.98 17.53
N THR A 640 -9.87 12.50 18.23
CA THR A 640 -8.48 12.06 18.12
C THR A 640 -8.32 10.72 18.84
N LEU A 641 -8.03 9.65 18.09
CA LEU A 641 -7.86 8.31 18.64
C LEU A 641 -6.60 7.64 18.10
N TYR A 642 -5.71 7.33 19.03
CA TYR A 642 -4.34 6.83 18.85
C TYR A 642 -4.23 5.55 18.00
N SER A 643 -3.14 5.44 17.24
CA SER A 643 -2.67 4.23 16.54
C SER A 643 -1.49 3.61 17.30
N PRO A 644 -1.53 2.31 17.66
CA PRO A 644 -0.51 1.68 18.53
C PRO A 644 0.75 1.11 17.83
N TYR A 645 0.86 1.13 16.51
CA TYR A 645 1.96 0.43 15.84
C TYR A 645 3.21 1.29 15.67
N LYS A 646 4.04 1.34 16.72
CA LYS A 646 5.48 1.59 16.59
C LYS A 646 6.10 0.39 15.88
N THR A 647 6.58 0.56 14.66
CA THR A 647 7.49 -0.41 14.05
C THR A 647 8.79 -0.45 14.87
N ILE A 648 8.96 -1.45 15.72
CA ILE A 648 10.24 -1.78 16.32
C ILE A 648 11.15 -2.23 15.18
N ARG A 649 12.18 -1.44 14.90
CA ARG A 649 13.29 -1.83 14.01
C ARG A 649 14.16 -2.84 14.75
N SER A 650 14.49 -3.93 14.05
CA SER A 650 15.66 -4.79 14.25
C SER A 650 16.96 -4.01 14.36
#